data_AF-A0AA39MN94-F1
#
_entry.id   AF-A0AA39MN94-F1
#
_cell.length_a   1.000
_cell.length_b   1.000
_cell.length_c   1.000
_cell.angle_alpha   90.00
_cell.angle_beta   90.00
_cell.angle_gamma   90.00
#
_symmetry.space_group_name_H-M   'P 1'
#
loop_
_entity.id
_entity.type
_entity.pdbx_description
1 polymer ?
#
loop_
_entity_poly.entity_id
_entity_poly.type
_entity_poly.pdbx_seq_one_letter_code
_entity_poly.pdbx_strand_id
1 'polypeptide(L)'
;MGGLKNHVRTVHDGSFTGFNTQVHHSQPQSADSLPRPTNNRNAHDAHSPILNHHDSEYDTNPLGRDQPLPQELEEPPLERKEQHPLINGTLFSLSKTMVKPTFITTGRPCDADGVYLPDGCVPPPWDYLPPNDFAPFEHRSSFELADLIYRREQMSAANINDLLQIWASTSHEATNEPPFANANDLYETIDAITEGEVPWQSFKVSYSGALPEGRDPDPWMTTEYEVWYRDPKQILQHQLGNPDFANEIDLAPKRVYDNKNKWRYCDFMSGNWSWRQADELAKNEDNHGTVFCPAILGSDKTTVSVATGQNEYYPAYISNGLIHNNVRRAHRNGLTLFAFLAILKSMSDREHHDSAEFRKFRRNLFHGSLREIFESLRPAMETPEVVRFGDRHFRRVIYGLGPYIGDYPEQVLLACIMSGWCAKCTAASNDLDGEGGRRQHSHTEHLFQAMDARELWYNYGVIDDIMPFTHYFPRADIHELLSPDLLHQIIKGTFKDHLMTWVEQYIKQAHSPQEAAKILADIDHRIAAVPAFPGLRRFPEGRGFKQWTGDDSKALMKVYLPAIAGHVPGQIVRALSAFLEFCYLVRRPVIDEDGLVAIDNALDRFHLERQIFVHEGIRPDGFSLLRQHSMVHYRTLIQEFGAPNGLCSSITESKHIKAIKQPWRRSSRFNALGQMLTINQCLDKLAAIRVHFHSHGMLANSVFTLPDDGTASTTDIPDDNDDDDEIIEGQKILGEVKLARKYLKKCPRNIVQLSKYLKLPQLHTLVWQFLYEQEHEDLDIPLDDVPLDDCPEFEGRVYVYPSATATYYAPSDILGIGGMHRERIRSTRSWRDGPARFDCVFVEANPDEPGFRGLHAARVLLFFTIQYHGLTIPCALVTWFSTFQDRPCEDTGMWIVKPDLDKNGERVQAVIHLDAILWGAHLIGVVGETMIPQKFKHTDSLDSFYSYYVNKYTDHHAHEIAF
;
A
#
# COMPACT_ATOMS: atom_id res chain seq x y z
N MET A 1 78.71 -12.87 10.46
CA MET A 1 78.45 -14.04 9.59
C MET A 1 76.95 -14.30 9.64
N GLY A 2 76.20 -14.42 8.53
CA GLY A 2 76.56 -14.15 7.13
C GLY A 2 75.38 -14.46 6.19
N GLY A 3 75.20 -13.62 5.15
CA GLY A 3 74.24 -13.83 4.05
C GLY A 3 72.77 -13.45 4.32
N LEU A 4 71.89 -13.20 3.32
CA LEU A 4 72.04 -12.42 2.06
C LEU A 4 70.67 -12.34 1.32
N LYS A 5 70.24 -11.11 0.94
CA LYS A 5 69.30 -10.75 -0.16
C LYS A 5 67.80 -11.14 -0.12
N ASN A 6 66.99 -10.07 -0.27
CA ASN A 6 65.76 -9.94 -1.10
C ASN A 6 64.47 -10.71 -0.64
N HIS A 7 63.25 -10.26 -0.96
CA HIS A 7 62.81 -9.12 -1.79
C HIS A 7 61.54 -8.43 -1.22
N VAL A 8 61.05 -7.38 -1.89
CA VAL A 8 59.93 -6.54 -1.41
C VAL A 8 58.57 -7.07 -1.89
N ARG A 9 57.57 -7.09 -0.99
CA ARG A 9 56.15 -6.83 -1.30
C ARG A 9 55.47 -6.23 -0.08
N THR A 10 54.95 -5.01 -0.21
CA THR A 10 54.11 -4.35 0.79
C THR A 10 52.66 -4.80 0.64
N VAL A 11 52.05 -5.26 1.74
CA VAL A 11 50.60 -5.41 1.91
C VAL A 11 50.26 -4.73 3.23
N HIS A 12 49.31 -3.79 3.22
CA HIS A 12 48.84 -3.07 4.40
C HIS A 12 47.38 -3.47 4.68
N ASP A 13 47.18 -4.70 5.16
CA ASP A 13 45.88 -5.14 5.67
C ASP A 13 45.67 -4.62 7.09
N GLY A 14 45.05 -3.45 7.21
CA GLY A 14 44.65 -2.82 8.47
C GLY A 14 43.28 -3.31 8.95
N SER A 15 43.15 -4.59 9.31
CA SER A 15 41.87 -5.18 9.69
C SER A 15 41.35 -4.67 11.05
N PHE A 16 40.44 -3.68 11.03
CA PHE A 16 39.70 -3.23 12.22
C PHE A 16 38.61 -4.24 12.64
N THR A 17 39.00 -5.26 13.41
CA THR A 17 38.08 -6.26 13.98
C THR A 17 37.55 -5.82 15.35
N GLY A 18 36.44 -5.07 15.34
CA GLY A 18 35.76 -4.57 16.54
C GLY A 18 34.62 -5.45 17.10
N PHE A 19 34.59 -6.74 16.74
CA PHE A 19 33.56 -7.70 17.17
C PHE A 19 34.21 -8.98 17.72
N ASN A 20 33.60 -9.59 18.74
CA ASN A 20 34.10 -10.81 19.40
C ASN A 20 32.95 -11.82 19.58
N THR A 21 32.48 -12.36 18.46
CA THR A 21 31.36 -13.33 18.39
C THR A 21 31.83 -14.71 18.88
N GLN A 22 31.83 -14.94 20.20
CA GLN A 22 32.31 -16.20 20.79
C GLN A 22 31.20 -17.22 21.02
N VAL A 23 31.24 -18.33 20.28
CA VAL A 23 30.44 -19.53 20.53
C VAL A 23 31.27 -20.51 21.39
N HIS A 24 31.25 -20.35 22.73
CA HIS A 24 32.00 -21.24 23.62
C HIS A 24 31.31 -21.58 24.95
N HIS A 25 31.55 -22.81 25.40
CA HIS A 25 31.18 -23.30 26.72
C HIS A 25 32.10 -22.73 27.82
N SER A 26 31.52 -22.50 29.00
CA SER A 26 32.12 -21.75 30.10
C SER A 26 32.87 -22.60 31.14
N GLN A 27 34.04 -22.13 31.61
CA GLN A 27 34.33 -21.95 33.05
C GLN A 27 35.57 -21.02 33.26
N PRO A 28 35.75 -20.39 34.44
CA PRO A 28 36.58 -19.17 34.58
C PRO A 28 37.82 -19.30 35.49
N GLN A 29 38.74 -18.31 35.47
CA GLN A 29 39.26 -17.65 36.70
C GLN A 29 40.12 -16.39 36.49
N SER A 30 40.01 -15.45 37.45
CA SER A 30 40.98 -14.43 37.92
C SER A 30 41.67 -13.46 36.94
N ALA A 31 41.59 -12.16 37.25
CA ALA A 31 42.39 -11.06 36.68
C ALA A 31 43.35 -10.47 37.73
N ASP A 32 44.27 -9.57 37.35
CA ASP A 32 44.73 -8.50 38.26
C ASP A 32 45.36 -7.25 37.57
N SER A 33 45.26 -6.11 38.28
CA SER A 33 46.03 -4.84 38.24
C SER A 33 46.56 -4.21 36.91
N LEU A 34 45.89 -3.13 36.44
CA LEU A 34 46.26 -1.69 36.55
C LEU A 34 47.72 -1.26 36.91
N PRO A 35 48.18 0.02 36.65
CA PRO A 35 47.53 1.18 35.99
C PRO A 35 48.43 2.03 35.01
N ARG A 36 47.84 3.16 34.58
CA ARG A 36 48.34 4.38 33.88
C ARG A 36 49.38 5.20 34.73
N PRO A 37 49.72 6.51 34.48
CA PRO A 37 49.38 7.46 33.39
C PRO A 37 50.53 8.41 32.90
N THR A 38 50.12 9.45 32.13
CA THR A 38 50.66 10.85 32.00
C THR A 38 51.42 11.22 30.70
N ASN A 39 51.37 12.46 30.16
CA ASN A 39 50.42 13.59 30.29
C ASN A 39 50.66 14.69 29.19
N ASN A 40 49.69 15.61 29.05
CA ASN A 40 49.84 17.06 28.74
C ASN A 40 50.25 17.58 27.32
N ARG A 41 49.37 18.47 26.78
CA ARG A 41 49.60 19.90 26.38
C ARG A 41 50.60 20.23 25.24
N ASN A 42 50.45 21.31 24.45
CA ASN A 42 49.41 22.34 24.26
C ASN A 42 49.77 23.17 23.00
N ALA A 43 48.82 23.98 22.48
CA ALA A 43 49.07 25.32 21.86
C ALA A 43 49.85 25.38 20.51
N HIS A 44 49.74 26.40 19.65
CA HIS A 44 48.72 27.44 19.38
C HIS A 44 49.06 28.10 18.01
N ASP A 45 48.11 28.85 17.43
CA ASP A 45 48.33 29.99 16.49
C ASP A 45 48.99 29.73 15.10
N ALA A 46 48.80 30.55 14.04
CA ALA A 46 47.74 31.51 13.67
C ALA A 46 47.94 31.99 12.19
N HIS A 47 47.00 32.83 11.71
CA HIS A 47 47.07 33.78 10.57
C HIS A 47 46.82 33.33 9.10
N SER A 48 45.92 34.11 8.48
CA SER A 48 45.56 34.26 7.04
C SER A 48 46.47 35.36 6.38
N PRO A 49 46.09 36.22 5.37
CA PRO A 49 44.89 36.34 4.48
C PRO A 49 45.19 36.79 2.99
N ILE A 50 44.17 37.30 2.25
CA ILE A 50 44.21 38.18 1.03
C ILE A 50 44.41 37.42 -0.32
N LEU A 51 43.85 37.75 -1.52
CA LEU A 51 43.13 38.92 -2.12
C LEU A 51 41.88 38.49 -2.98
N ASN A 52 41.47 39.33 -3.94
CA ASN A 52 40.34 39.26 -4.91
C ASN A 52 40.87 39.10 -6.37
N HIS A 53 40.14 39.11 -7.52
CA HIS A 53 39.08 40.03 -8.02
C HIS A 53 38.42 39.54 -9.36
N HIS A 54 37.17 39.99 -9.62
CA HIS A 54 36.51 40.48 -10.87
C HIS A 54 36.70 39.83 -12.27
N ASP A 55 35.81 39.97 -13.29
CA ASP A 55 34.36 40.33 -13.42
C ASP A 55 33.90 40.07 -14.89
N SER A 56 32.57 39.96 -15.11
CA SER A 56 31.78 40.33 -16.34
C SER A 56 32.08 39.70 -17.73
N GLU A 57 31.28 39.85 -18.80
CA GLU A 57 29.81 39.82 -19.09
C GLU A 57 29.63 39.66 -20.64
N TYR A 58 28.38 39.54 -21.15
CA TYR A 58 27.94 39.75 -22.55
C TYR A 58 28.37 38.71 -23.64
N ASP A 59 27.63 38.45 -24.75
CA ASP A 59 26.21 38.64 -25.13
C ASP A 59 25.89 37.91 -26.47
N THR A 60 24.62 37.90 -26.88
CA THR A 60 24.05 37.73 -28.24
C THR A 60 23.74 36.33 -28.82
N ASN A 61 22.61 36.31 -29.55
CA ASN A 61 22.01 35.26 -30.39
C ASN A 61 21.46 36.00 -31.65
N PRO A 62 21.48 35.46 -32.89
CA PRO A 62 20.18 35.29 -33.60
C PRO A 62 20.10 34.33 -34.84
N LEU A 63 18.85 33.88 -35.17
CA LEU A 63 18.29 33.50 -36.52
C LEU A 63 18.90 32.27 -37.27
N GLY A 64 18.21 31.55 -38.19
CA GLY A 64 16.79 31.48 -38.61
C GLY A 64 16.58 30.88 -40.04
N ARG A 65 15.35 30.36 -40.35
CA ARG A 65 14.70 30.04 -41.67
C ARG A 65 14.54 28.59 -42.25
N ASP A 66 13.27 28.29 -42.58
CA ASP A 66 12.63 27.75 -43.82
C ASP A 66 12.78 26.29 -44.37
N GLN A 67 11.66 25.51 -44.28
CA GLN A 67 10.89 24.69 -45.27
C GLN A 67 11.53 24.00 -46.52
N PRO A 68 10.94 22.92 -47.14
CA PRO A 68 9.48 22.62 -47.32
C PRO A 68 8.99 21.13 -47.29
N LEU A 69 7.70 20.93 -47.62
CA LEU A 69 6.94 19.65 -47.76
C LEU A 69 6.88 19.12 -49.21
N PRO A 70 6.75 17.78 -49.38
CA PRO A 70 5.67 17.15 -50.19
C PRO A 70 5.18 15.79 -49.58
N GLN A 71 4.07 15.11 -49.97
CA GLN A 71 2.87 15.38 -50.80
C GLN A 71 1.76 14.33 -50.47
N GLU A 72 0.55 14.47 -51.03
CA GLU A 72 -0.60 13.54 -50.93
C GLU A 72 -0.61 12.43 -52.02
N LEU A 73 -1.33 11.32 -51.79
CA LEU A 73 -1.78 10.33 -52.80
C LEU A 73 -3.09 9.63 -52.37
N GLU A 74 -3.81 9.04 -53.34
CA GLU A 74 -5.27 8.76 -53.30
C GLU A 74 -5.70 7.35 -52.80
N GLU A 75 -6.96 7.22 -52.40
CA GLU A 75 -7.62 5.95 -52.02
C GLU A 75 -8.38 5.26 -53.19
N PRO A 76 -8.42 3.91 -53.25
CA PRO A 76 -9.35 3.13 -54.08
C PRO A 76 -10.63 2.66 -53.32
N PRO A 77 -11.72 2.27 -54.01
CA PRO A 77 -13.08 2.30 -53.46
C PRO A 77 -13.59 1.03 -52.73
N LEU A 78 -14.69 1.23 -51.98
CA LEU A 78 -15.39 0.25 -51.15
C LEU A 78 -16.15 -0.86 -51.93
N GLU A 79 -16.09 -2.10 -51.43
CA GLU A 79 -17.11 -3.13 -51.64
C GLU A 79 -17.98 -3.30 -50.38
N ARG A 80 -19.29 -3.51 -50.55
CA ARG A 80 -20.24 -3.70 -49.44
C ARG A 80 -20.26 -5.16 -48.95
N LYS A 81 -20.24 -5.36 -47.62
CA LYS A 81 -20.90 -6.49 -46.96
C LYS A 81 -21.64 -6.02 -45.71
N GLU A 82 -22.72 -6.70 -45.38
CA GLU A 82 -23.69 -6.31 -44.36
C GLU A 82 -23.20 -6.65 -42.94
N GLN A 83 -23.24 -5.68 -42.03
CA GLN A 83 -23.18 -5.90 -40.58
C GLN A 83 -24.13 -4.95 -39.88
N HIS A 84 -24.88 -5.45 -38.89
CA HIS A 84 -25.70 -4.63 -38.01
C HIS A 84 -24.81 -3.91 -36.98
N PRO A 85 -25.11 -2.65 -36.61
CA PRO A 85 -24.45 -2.01 -35.48
C PRO A 85 -24.95 -2.65 -34.17
N LEU A 86 -24.17 -3.59 -33.65
CA LEU A 86 -24.16 -3.83 -32.20
C LEU A 86 -23.27 -2.77 -31.56
N ILE A 87 -23.66 -2.29 -30.38
CA ILE A 87 -22.93 -1.28 -29.61
C ILE A 87 -21.54 -1.85 -29.24
N ASN A 88 -20.53 -1.51 -30.04
CA ASN A 88 -19.14 -1.88 -29.80
C ASN A 88 -18.57 -0.97 -28.71
N GLY A 89 -18.69 -1.39 -27.45
CA GLY A 89 -18.06 -0.73 -26.30
C GLY A 89 -16.54 -0.67 -26.44
N THR A 90 -16.05 0.39 -27.09
CA THR A 90 -14.65 0.58 -27.51
C THR A 90 -14.06 1.87 -26.93
N LEU A 91 -14.59 2.31 -25.78
CA LEU A 91 -13.98 3.40 -25.02
C LEU A 91 -12.67 2.93 -24.40
N PHE A 92 -11.62 3.75 -24.55
CA PHE A 92 -10.23 3.42 -24.21
C PHE A 92 -9.68 2.14 -24.86
N SER A 93 -9.14 2.30 -26.07
CA SER A 93 -8.14 1.37 -26.61
C SER A 93 -7.01 1.17 -25.58
N LEU A 94 -6.87 -0.06 -25.08
CA LEU A 94 -5.85 -0.44 -24.10
C LEU A 94 -4.46 0.05 -24.56
N SER A 95 -3.89 1.00 -23.82
CA SER A 95 -2.64 1.65 -24.22
C SER A 95 -1.51 0.65 -24.35
N LYS A 96 -0.85 0.60 -25.52
CA LYS A 96 0.33 -0.23 -25.79
C LYS A 96 1.51 0.31 -25.00
N THR A 97 1.56 -0.11 -23.74
CA THR A 97 2.63 0.21 -22.80
C THR A 97 3.96 -0.29 -23.38
N MET A 98 4.85 0.62 -23.75
CA MET A 98 6.16 0.25 -24.31
C MET A 98 7.14 0.06 -23.15
N VAL A 99 7.65 -1.17 -23.01
CA VAL A 99 8.62 -1.53 -21.97
C VAL A 99 10.01 -1.65 -22.59
N LYS A 100 10.98 -0.89 -22.08
CA LYS A 100 12.39 -0.94 -22.49
C LYS A 100 13.24 -1.47 -21.33
N PRO A 101 13.78 -2.69 -21.38
CA PRO A 101 14.70 -3.21 -20.36
C PRO A 101 16.11 -2.62 -20.54
N THR A 102 16.96 -2.77 -19.52
CA THR A 102 18.42 -2.64 -19.69
C THR A 102 18.94 -3.66 -20.71
N PHE A 103 19.87 -3.30 -21.58
CA PHE A 103 20.44 -4.23 -22.56
C PHE A 103 21.40 -5.29 -21.98
N ILE A 104 21.81 -5.14 -20.71
CA ILE A 104 22.90 -5.94 -20.12
C ILE A 104 22.41 -6.89 -19.02
N THR A 105 21.73 -6.40 -17.97
CA THR A 105 21.19 -7.24 -16.89
C THR A 105 19.79 -7.76 -17.23
N THR A 106 19.66 -8.50 -18.34
CA THR A 106 18.34 -8.94 -18.87
C THR A 106 17.79 -10.20 -18.18
N GLY A 107 18.46 -10.74 -17.16
CA GLY A 107 18.03 -11.95 -16.46
C GLY A 107 17.90 -13.20 -17.35
N ARG A 108 18.86 -13.46 -18.25
CA ARG A 108 18.78 -14.53 -19.25
C ARG A 108 18.65 -15.92 -18.60
N PRO A 109 17.88 -16.86 -19.20
CA PRO A 109 17.85 -18.25 -18.74
C PRO A 109 19.23 -18.91 -18.87
N CYS A 110 19.60 -19.71 -17.88
CA CYS A 110 20.75 -20.62 -17.90
C CYS A 110 20.32 -22.05 -17.54
N ASP A 111 21.25 -22.99 -17.63
CA ASP A 111 21.14 -24.30 -16.98
C ASP A 111 21.59 -24.24 -15.50
N ALA A 112 21.64 -25.39 -14.84
CA ALA A 112 22.03 -25.51 -13.43
C ALA A 112 23.53 -25.25 -13.18
N ASP A 113 24.38 -25.38 -14.21
CA ASP A 113 25.81 -25.05 -14.17
C ASP A 113 26.07 -23.55 -14.45
N GLY A 114 25.02 -22.79 -14.80
CA GLY A 114 25.07 -21.35 -15.06
C GLY A 114 25.36 -20.96 -16.50
N VAL A 115 25.39 -21.91 -17.45
CA VAL A 115 25.62 -21.63 -18.87
C VAL A 115 24.35 -21.10 -19.51
N TYR A 116 24.44 -19.95 -20.20
CA TYR A 116 23.27 -19.31 -20.80
C TYR A 116 22.66 -20.15 -21.93
N LEU A 117 21.33 -20.33 -21.86
CA LEU A 117 20.56 -21.07 -22.87
C LEU A 117 20.32 -20.23 -24.14
N PRO A 118 20.05 -20.87 -25.28
CA PRO A 118 19.53 -20.18 -26.47
C PRO A 118 18.21 -19.46 -26.19
N ASP A 119 18.00 -18.32 -26.84
CA ASP A 119 16.79 -17.52 -26.64
C ASP A 119 15.55 -18.30 -27.11
N GLY A 120 14.46 -18.22 -26.32
CA GLY A 120 13.23 -18.99 -26.57
C GLY A 120 13.26 -20.45 -26.09
N CYS A 121 14.31 -20.90 -25.38
CA CYS A 121 14.36 -22.25 -24.82
C CYS A 121 13.23 -22.51 -23.80
N VAL A 122 12.48 -23.59 -24.02
CA VAL A 122 11.40 -24.04 -23.11
C VAL A 122 12.01 -24.37 -21.74
N PRO A 123 11.37 -23.96 -20.61
CA PRO A 123 11.86 -24.33 -19.28
C PRO A 123 11.90 -25.86 -19.09
N PRO A 124 12.77 -26.36 -18.19
CA PRO A 124 12.78 -27.78 -17.85
C PRO A 124 11.41 -28.24 -17.34
N PRO A 125 11.08 -29.54 -17.49
CA PRO A 125 9.85 -30.09 -16.94
C PRO A 125 9.80 -29.92 -15.41
N TRP A 126 8.60 -30.09 -14.85
CA TRP A 126 8.50 -30.31 -13.40
C TRP A 126 9.15 -31.63 -13.04
N ASP A 127 9.74 -31.69 -11.84
CA ASP A 127 10.19 -32.92 -11.21
C ASP A 127 8.92 -33.66 -10.71
N TYR A 128 8.23 -34.32 -11.64
CA TYR A 128 6.84 -34.77 -11.47
C TYR A 128 6.66 -35.73 -10.28
N LEU A 129 6.17 -35.18 -9.15
CA LEU A 129 5.47 -35.95 -8.15
C LEU A 129 4.15 -36.51 -8.74
N PRO A 130 3.72 -37.72 -8.36
CA PRO A 130 2.44 -38.28 -8.83
C PRO A 130 1.25 -37.36 -8.52
N PRO A 131 0.19 -37.30 -9.37
CA PRO A 131 -0.97 -36.41 -9.14
C PRO A 131 -1.76 -36.65 -7.84
N ASN A 132 -1.47 -37.73 -7.12
CA ASN A 132 -2.08 -38.09 -5.84
C ASN A 132 -1.08 -38.01 -4.66
N ASP A 133 0.15 -37.54 -4.89
CA ASP A 133 1.21 -37.49 -3.89
C ASP A 133 1.10 -36.22 -3.05
N PHE A 134 0.28 -36.29 -2.00
CA PHE A 134 0.06 -35.19 -1.06
C PHE A 134 1.09 -35.16 0.09
N ALA A 135 2.20 -35.90 -0.02
CA ALA A 135 3.21 -36.02 1.03
C ALA A 135 3.63 -34.65 1.60
N PRO A 136 3.76 -34.50 2.94
CA PRO A 136 3.69 -35.55 3.97
C PRO A 136 2.26 -36.02 4.32
N PHE A 137 1.21 -35.42 3.76
CA PHE A 137 -0.18 -35.83 3.99
C PHE A 137 -0.53 -37.06 3.15
N GLU A 138 -1.23 -38.03 3.74
CA GLU A 138 -1.65 -39.24 3.02
C GLU A 138 -2.50 -38.92 1.77
N HIS A 139 -3.46 -37.99 1.91
CA HIS A 139 -4.47 -37.67 0.91
C HIS A 139 -4.81 -36.17 0.90
N ARG A 140 -5.45 -35.70 -0.17
CA ARG A 140 -6.00 -34.35 -0.28
C ARG A 140 -6.80 -33.91 0.96
N SER A 141 -7.65 -34.80 1.46
CA SER A 141 -8.56 -34.52 2.58
C SER A 141 -7.82 -34.31 3.90
N SER A 142 -6.70 -34.99 4.14
CA SER A 142 -5.89 -34.77 5.34
C SER A 142 -5.13 -33.44 5.27
N PHE A 143 -4.63 -33.04 4.08
CA PHE A 143 -4.14 -31.67 3.86
C PHE A 143 -5.23 -30.60 4.06
N GLU A 144 -6.39 -30.73 3.41
CA GLU A 144 -7.47 -29.73 3.51
C GLU A 144 -8.03 -29.63 4.96
N LEU A 145 -8.01 -30.74 5.72
CA LEU A 145 -8.34 -30.75 7.15
C LEU A 145 -7.23 -30.11 8.01
N ALA A 146 -5.96 -30.35 7.72
CA ALA A 146 -4.84 -29.73 8.43
C ALA A 146 -4.83 -28.21 8.26
N ASP A 147 -5.03 -27.72 7.03
CA ASP A 147 -5.14 -26.29 6.73
C ASP A 147 -6.37 -25.66 7.40
N LEU A 148 -7.50 -26.36 7.42
CA LEU A 148 -8.69 -25.95 8.17
C LEU A 148 -8.38 -25.81 9.67
N ILE A 149 -7.97 -26.90 10.32
CA ILE A 149 -7.80 -26.98 11.78
C ILE A 149 -6.68 -26.05 12.28
N TYR A 150 -5.51 -26.08 11.61
CA TYR A 150 -4.32 -25.38 12.09
C TYR A 150 -4.30 -23.90 11.70
N ARG A 151 -4.63 -23.56 10.44
CA ARG A 151 -4.53 -22.17 9.93
C ARG A 151 -5.84 -21.40 10.09
N ARG A 152 -6.99 -21.98 9.71
CA ARG A 152 -8.26 -21.24 9.70
C ARG A 152 -8.91 -21.18 11.09
N GLU A 153 -9.22 -22.34 11.68
CA GLU A 153 -9.90 -22.43 12.98
C GLU A 153 -8.94 -22.20 14.17
N GLN A 154 -7.62 -22.29 13.94
CA GLN A 154 -6.55 -22.12 14.95
C GLN A 154 -6.78 -22.98 16.22
N MET A 155 -7.28 -24.19 16.01
CA MET A 155 -7.87 -25.04 17.04
C MET A 155 -6.85 -25.40 18.14
N SER A 156 -7.33 -25.52 19.39
CA SER A 156 -6.49 -25.93 20.52
C SER A 156 -6.12 -27.41 20.42
N ALA A 157 -4.93 -27.80 20.91
CA ALA A 157 -4.50 -29.20 20.90
C ALA A 157 -5.48 -30.14 21.63
N ALA A 158 -6.17 -29.65 22.67
CA ALA A 158 -7.21 -30.41 23.35
C ALA A 158 -8.44 -30.63 22.44
N ASN A 159 -8.95 -29.55 21.83
CA ASN A 159 -10.09 -29.62 20.90
C ASN A 159 -9.78 -30.49 19.66
N ILE A 160 -8.52 -30.50 19.20
CA ILE A 160 -8.06 -31.37 18.10
C ILE A 160 -8.11 -32.84 18.54
N ASN A 161 -7.60 -33.17 19.72
CA ASN A 161 -7.70 -34.52 20.29
C ASN A 161 -9.16 -34.96 20.47
N ASP A 162 -10.01 -34.08 21.02
CA ASP A 162 -11.44 -34.34 21.19
C ASP A 162 -12.13 -34.61 19.84
N LEU A 163 -11.84 -33.80 18.81
CA LEU A 163 -12.39 -33.97 17.46
C LEU A 163 -11.97 -35.30 16.82
N LEU A 164 -10.67 -35.63 16.88
CA LEU A 164 -10.13 -36.87 16.30
C LEU A 164 -10.64 -38.11 17.08
N GLN A 165 -10.82 -38.00 18.41
CA GLN A 165 -11.42 -39.06 19.23
C GLN A 165 -12.92 -39.24 18.94
N ILE A 166 -13.67 -38.16 18.72
CA ILE A 166 -15.07 -38.23 18.29
C ILE A 166 -15.17 -38.89 16.92
N TRP A 167 -14.30 -38.52 15.97
CA TRP A 167 -14.23 -39.15 14.64
C TRP A 167 -13.95 -40.65 14.77
N ALA A 168 -12.88 -41.04 15.48
CA ALA A 168 -12.52 -42.44 15.75
C ALA A 168 -13.65 -43.26 16.39
N SER A 169 -14.49 -42.63 17.22
CA SER A 169 -15.64 -43.31 17.84
C SER A 169 -16.74 -43.73 16.83
N THR A 170 -16.73 -43.16 15.62
CA THR A 170 -17.64 -43.51 14.51
C THR A 170 -17.03 -44.48 13.49
N SER A 171 -15.72 -44.75 13.58
CA SER A 171 -14.94 -45.60 12.67
C SER A 171 -15.21 -47.10 12.90
N HIS A 172 -16.40 -47.58 12.55
CA HIS A 172 -16.75 -49.01 12.62
C HIS A 172 -16.22 -49.85 11.44
N GLU A 173 -15.60 -49.21 10.45
CA GLU A 173 -14.94 -49.85 9.31
C GLU A 173 -13.54 -49.21 9.11
N ALA A 174 -12.56 -50.00 8.67
CA ALA A 174 -11.17 -49.59 8.46
C ALA A 174 -10.96 -48.57 7.31
N THR A 175 -12.05 -48.06 6.75
CA THR A 175 -12.14 -47.03 5.71
C THR A 175 -12.48 -45.64 6.26
N ASN A 176 -12.76 -45.53 7.56
CA ASN A 176 -13.27 -44.32 8.23
C ASN A 176 -12.39 -43.85 9.40
N GLU A 177 -11.14 -44.30 9.52
CA GLU A 177 -10.21 -43.84 10.57
C GLU A 177 -9.92 -42.32 10.42
N PRO A 178 -9.66 -41.59 11.53
CA PRO A 178 -9.30 -40.19 11.45
C PRO A 178 -7.95 -40.01 10.76
N PRO A 179 -7.77 -38.98 9.91
CA PRO A 179 -6.53 -38.77 9.14
C PRO A 179 -5.30 -38.36 9.98
N PHE A 180 -5.47 -38.19 11.29
CA PHE A 180 -4.41 -37.95 12.26
C PHE A 180 -4.76 -38.67 13.56
N ALA A 181 -3.79 -39.30 14.21
CA ALA A 181 -4.00 -40.03 15.46
C ALA A 181 -4.27 -39.09 16.66
N ASN A 182 -3.72 -37.87 16.64
CA ASN A 182 -3.87 -36.84 17.67
C ASN A 182 -3.26 -35.49 17.19
N ALA A 183 -3.28 -34.46 18.03
CA ALA A 183 -2.74 -33.14 17.72
C ALA A 183 -1.23 -33.12 17.45
N ASN A 184 -0.43 -33.98 18.11
CA ASN A 184 1.02 -34.02 17.86
C ASN A 184 1.30 -34.63 16.48
N ASP A 185 0.58 -35.70 16.10
CA ASP A 185 0.69 -36.35 14.79
C ASP A 185 0.34 -35.39 13.64
N LEU A 186 -0.69 -34.55 13.82
CA LEU A 186 -0.98 -33.43 12.92
C LEU A 186 0.18 -32.41 12.85
N TYR A 187 0.80 -32.05 13.99
CA TYR A 187 1.90 -31.09 14.02
C TYR A 187 3.18 -31.68 13.41
N GLU A 188 3.52 -32.93 13.70
CA GLU A 188 4.64 -33.67 13.13
C GLU A 188 4.48 -33.84 11.61
N THR A 189 3.25 -34.05 11.11
CA THR A 189 2.95 -34.03 9.67
C THR A 189 3.18 -32.65 9.05
N ILE A 190 2.76 -31.56 9.71
CA ILE A 190 2.99 -30.19 9.23
C ILE A 190 4.48 -29.82 9.27
N ASP A 191 5.20 -30.25 10.31
CA ASP A 191 6.63 -29.99 10.46
C ASP A 191 7.47 -30.85 9.51
N ALA A 192 6.94 -31.96 8.99
CA ALA A 192 7.55 -32.76 7.93
C ALA A 192 7.43 -32.16 6.50
N ILE A 193 6.65 -31.09 6.30
CA ILE A 193 6.59 -30.37 5.01
C ILE A 193 7.97 -29.78 4.69
N THR A 194 8.50 -30.01 3.49
CA THR A 194 9.83 -29.47 3.09
C THR A 194 9.71 -28.14 2.33
N GLU A 195 8.54 -27.94 1.71
CA GLU A 195 8.16 -26.79 0.91
C GLU A 195 8.09 -25.54 1.79
N GLY A 196 8.89 -24.52 1.46
CA GLY A 196 8.97 -23.28 2.23
C GLY A 196 9.70 -23.37 3.58
N GLU A 197 10.38 -24.48 3.87
CA GLU A 197 11.30 -24.54 5.01
C GLU A 197 12.49 -23.58 4.80
N VAL A 198 12.54 -22.53 5.62
CA VAL A 198 13.79 -21.89 6.01
C VAL A 198 13.84 -21.94 7.54
N PRO A 199 14.82 -22.65 8.15
CA PRO A 199 14.82 -22.90 9.58
C PRO A 199 15.17 -21.63 10.38
N TRP A 200 14.59 -21.52 11.58
CA TRP A 200 14.99 -20.52 12.56
C TRP A 200 16.36 -20.87 13.16
N GLN A 201 17.21 -19.86 13.25
CA GLN A 201 18.53 -19.86 13.86
C GLN A 201 18.58 -18.77 14.94
N SER A 202 19.54 -18.87 15.86
CA SER A 202 19.81 -17.78 16.82
C SER A 202 21.28 -17.55 17.06
N PHE A 203 21.60 -16.33 17.48
CA PHE A 203 22.89 -15.94 18.03
C PHE A 203 22.68 -15.01 19.23
N LYS A 204 23.75 -14.77 19.98
CA LYS A 204 23.75 -13.89 21.16
C LYS A 204 24.68 -12.72 20.93
N VAL A 205 24.25 -11.54 21.37
CA VAL A 205 25.05 -10.31 21.39
C VAL A 205 25.21 -9.85 22.84
N SER A 206 26.39 -9.39 23.21
CA SER A 206 26.70 -8.84 24.53
C SER A 206 27.48 -7.53 24.39
N TYR A 207 27.56 -6.76 25.47
CA TYR A 207 28.38 -5.55 25.51
C TYR A 207 29.87 -5.91 25.61
N SER A 208 30.67 -5.42 24.65
CA SER A 208 32.11 -5.70 24.53
C SER A 208 33.01 -4.55 25.03
N GLY A 209 32.43 -3.46 25.52
CA GLY A 209 33.17 -2.29 26.01
C GLY A 209 33.72 -2.50 27.43
N ALA A 210 34.42 -1.48 27.94
CA ALA A 210 34.91 -1.50 29.32
C ALA A 210 33.75 -1.50 30.32
N LEU A 211 33.83 -2.37 31.33
CA LEU A 211 32.96 -2.35 32.50
C LEU A 211 33.45 -1.25 33.48
N PRO A 212 32.55 -0.66 34.30
CA PRO A 212 32.94 0.42 35.20
C PRO A 212 33.87 -0.06 36.33
N GLU A 213 34.95 0.67 36.57
CA GLU A 213 35.81 0.45 37.74
C GLU A 213 35.15 1.00 39.02
N GLY A 214 35.15 0.21 40.10
CA GLY A 214 34.73 0.66 41.43
C GLY A 214 33.22 0.68 41.72
N ARG A 215 32.38 0.22 40.79
CA ARG A 215 30.96 -0.12 41.02
C ARG A 215 30.60 -1.41 40.27
N ASP A 216 29.52 -2.08 40.68
CA ASP A 216 29.00 -3.21 39.91
C ASP A 216 28.59 -2.77 38.49
N PRO A 217 28.78 -3.61 37.46
CA PRO A 217 28.38 -3.28 36.09
C PRO A 217 26.86 -3.24 35.96
N ASP A 218 26.37 -2.26 35.21
CA ASP A 218 24.93 -2.12 34.96
C ASP A 218 24.41 -3.39 34.25
N PRO A 219 23.21 -3.92 34.58
CA PRO A 219 22.76 -5.22 34.06
C PRO A 219 22.78 -5.38 32.54
N TRP A 220 22.64 -4.29 31.79
CA TRP A 220 22.70 -4.30 30.33
C TRP A 220 24.12 -4.54 29.77
N MET A 221 25.16 -4.27 30.57
CA MET A 221 26.57 -4.55 30.20
C MET A 221 26.93 -6.03 30.36
N THR A 222 26.15 -6.81 31.11
CA THR A 222 26.42 -8.23 31.42
C THR A 222 25.33 -9.18 30.90
N THR A 223 24.23 -8.66 30.36
CA THR A 223 23.16 -9.45 29.76
C THR A 223 23.55 -9.93 28.36
N GLU A 224 23.28 -11.21 28.07
CA GLU A 224 23.28 -11.75 26.72
C GLU A 224 21.93 -11.47 26.05
N TYR A 225 21.95 -10.84 24.88
CA TYR A 225 20.78 -10.53 24.07
C TYR A 225 20.67 -11.51 22.92
N GLU A 226 19.69 -12.43 23.01
CA GLU A 226 19.41 -13.41 21.97
C GLU A 226 18.63 -12.78 20.80
N VAL A 227 19.06 -13.10 19.58
CA VAL A 227 18.45 -12.67 18.32
C VAL A 227 18.05 -13.92 17.54
N TRP A 228 16.80 -13.98 17.09
CA TRP A 228 16.27 -15.10 16.30
C TRP A 228 16.08 -14.66 14.86
N TYR A 229 16.57 -15.45 13.90
CA TYR A 229 16.50 -15.11 12.47
C TYR A 229 16.36 -16.33 11.57
N ARG A 230 16.07 -16.08 10.29
CA ARG A 230 16.09 -17.03 9.17
C ARG A 230 17.02 -16.46 8.10
N ASP A 231 17.82 -17.30 7.44
CA ASP A 231 18.81 -16.86 6.46
C ASP A 231 18.15 -16.03 5.33
N PRO A 232 18.49 -14.73 5.19
CA PRO A 232 17.91 -13.87 4.16
C PRO A 232 18.12 -14.40 2.75
N LYS A 233 19.24 -15.07 2.47
CA LYS A 233 19.53 -15.60 1.14
C LYS A 233 18.60 -16.76 0.78
N GLN A 234 18.38 -17.68 1.70
CA GLN A 234 17.44 -18.80 1.53
C GLN A 234 15.99 -18.29 1.37
N ILE A 235 15.57 -17.27 2.13
CA ILE A 235 14.24 -16.66 1.96
C ILE A 235 14.09 -16.05 0.57
N LEU A 236 15.09 -15.31 0.09
CA LEU A 236 15.05 -14.71 -1.26
C LEU A 236 15.02 -15.80 -2.34
N GLN A 237 15.87 -16.83 -2.24
CA GLN A 237 15.86 -17.97 -3.18
C GLN A 237 14.50 -18.67 -3.20
N HIS A 238 13.88 -18.93 -2.04
CA HIS A 238 12.54 -19.51 -1.97
C HIS A 238 11.45 -18.58 -2.57
N GLN A 239 11.52 -17.27 -2.33
CA GLN A 239 10.60 -16.32 -2.97
C GLN A 239 10.76 -16.30 -4.51
N LEU A 240 11.98 -16.40 -5.03
CA LEU A 240 12.24 -16.43 -6.49
C LEU A 240 11.74 -17.74 -7.14
N GLY A 241 11.87 -18.86 -6.43
CA GLY A 241 11.39 -20.18 -6.87
C GLY A 241 9.86 -20.35 -6.83
N ASN A 242 9.11 -19.37 -6.30
CA ASN A 242 7.67 -19.49 -6.10
C ASN A 242 6.87 -19.35 -7.42
N PRO A 243 6.16 -20.39 -7.91
CA PRO A 243 5.40 -20.32 -9.17
C PRO A 243 4.25 -19.29 -9.13
N ASP A 244 3.73 -18.98 -7.93
CA ASP A 244 2.68 -17.97 -7.71
C ASP A 244 3.08 -16.56 -8.22
N PHE A 245 4.39 -16.30 -8.38
CA PHE A 245 4.93 -15.00 -8.80
C PHE A 245 5.44 -14.99 -10.25
N ALA A 246 5.43 -16.11 -10.97
CA ALA A 246 6.16 -16.26 -12.24
C ALA A 246 5.75 -15.28 -13.36
N ASN A 247 4.51 -14.80 -13.33
CA ASN A 247 3.98 -13.80 -14.29
C ASN A 247 3.94 -12.37 -13.74
N GLU A 248 4.43 -12.15 -12.51
CA GLU A 248 4.31 -10.90 -11.74
C GLU A 248 5.70 -10.48 -11.19
N ILE A 249 6.75 -10.76 -11.96
CA ILE A 249 8.17 -10.52 -11.66
C ILE A 249 8.85 -9.79 -12.82
N ASP A 250 9.52 -8.69 -12.50
CA ASP A 250 10.40 -7.95 -13.42
C ASP A 250 11.84 -8.49 -13.33
N LEU A 251 12.25 -9.35 -14.26
CA LEU A 251 13.61 -9.95 -14.27
C LEU A 251 14.77 -8.96 -14.53
N ALA A 252 14.45 -7.73 -14.92
CA ALA A 252 15.40 -6.66 -15.26
C ALA A 252 14.78 -5.28 -14.98
N PRO A 253 15.58 -4.23 -14.70
CA PRO A 253 15.07 -2.87 -14.63
C PRO A 253 14.42 -2.45 -15.95
N LYS A 254 13.24 -1.80 -15.84
CA LYS A 254 12.36 -1.45 -16.96
C LYS A 254 12.10 0.06 -17.00
N ARG A 255 12.07 0.65 -18.19
CA ARG A 255 11.38 1.93 -18.41
C ARG A 255 10.05 1.68 -19.09
N VAL A 256 8.99 2.19 -18.49
CA VAL A 256 7.60 1.96 -18.90
C VAL A 256 7.09 3.25 -19.51
N TYR A 257 6.60 3.20 -20.75
CA TYR A 257 6.08 4.36 -21.47
C TYR A 257 4.63 4.16 -21.90
N ASP A 258 3.85 5.24 -21.92
CA ASP A 258 2.46 5.23 -22.43
C ASP A 258 2.38 5.43 -23.96
N ASN A 259 1.15 5.48 -24.51
CA ASN A 259 0.91 5.77 -25.92
C ASN A 259 1.46 7.14 -26.38
N LYS A 260 1.59 8.10 -25.46
CA LYS A 260 2.12 9.47 -25.70
C LYS A 260 3.65 9.54 -25.49
N ASN A 261 4.31 8.40 -25.24
CA ASN A 261 5.72 8.26 -24.86
C ASN A 261 6.11 8.92 -23.53
N LYS A 262 5.16 9.21 -22.63
CA LYS A 262 5.45 9.68 -21.27
C LYS A 262 5.93 8.54 -20.39
N TRP A 263 6.94 8.79 -19.56
CA TRP A 263 7.49 7.80 -18.64
C TRP A 263 6.53 7.59 -17.46
N ARG A 264 6.21 6.32 -17.18
CA ARG A 264 5.42 5.83 -16.04
C ARG A 264 6.33 5.13 -15.01
N TYR A 265 6.15 5.49 -13.75
CA TYR A 265 6.72 4.82 -12.57
C TYR A 265 5.63 3.98 -11.90
N CYS A 266 5.83 2.66 -11.79
CA CYS A 266 4.85 1.71 -11.24
C CYS A 266 5.49 0.79 -10.18
N ASP A 267 6.13 -0.29 -10.61
CA ASP A 267 6.78 -1.28 -9.73
C ASP A 267 8.19 -0.86 -9.34
N PHE A 268 8.79 -1.53 -8.37
CA PHE A 268 10.13 -1.19 -7.90
C PHE A 268 11.20 -1.18 -9.01
N MET A 269 11.16 -2.17 -9.89
CA MET A 269 12.08 -2.28 -11.04
C MET A 269 11.81 -1.26 -12.15
N SER A 270 10.79 -0.39 -12.02
CA SER A 270 10.61 0.79 -12.89
C SER A 270 11.34 2.04 -12.40
N GLY A 271 11.87 2.02 -11.17
CA GLY A 271 12.57 3.14 -10.54
C GLY A 271 14.05 3.23 -10.94
N ASN A 272 14.55 4.46 -11.07
CA ASN A 272 15.93 4.79 -11.48
C ASN A 272 17.01 4.08 -10.64
N TRP A 273 16.76 3.80 -9.36
CA TRP A 273 17.75 3.17 -8.50
C TRP A 273 18.11 1.76 -8.98
N SER A 274 17.08 0.97 -9.32
CA SER A 274 17.28 -0.39 -9.85
C SER A 274 18.09 -0.36 -11.16
N TRP A 275 17.84 0.65 -12.00
CA TRP A 275 18.57 0.89 -13.24
C TRP A 275 20.03 1.28 -12.98
N ARG A 276 20.31 2.20 -12.05
CA ARG A 276 21.68 2.61 -11.69
C ARG A 276 22.49 1.45 -11.09
N GLN A 277 21.89 0.61 -10.26
CA GLN A 277 22.55 -0.58 -9.72
C GLN A 277 22.89 -1.60 -10.81
N ALA A 278 21.99 -1.81 -11.76
CA ALA A 278 22.23 -2.66 -12.93
C ALA A 278 23.33 -2.10 -13.84
N ASP A 279 23.30 -0.81 -14.18
CA ASP A 279 24.33 -0.15 -15.00
C ASP A 279 25.71 -0.16 -14.32
N GLU A 280 25.77 -0.11 -12.98
CA GLU A 280 27.02 -0.27 -12.21
C GLU A 280 27.54 -1.71 -12.27
N LEU A 281 26.67 -2.70 -12.01
CA LEU A 281 27.01 -4.13 -12.09
C LEU A 281 27.45 -4.55 -13.51
N ALA A 282 26.82 -3.98 -14.53
CA ALA A 282 27.08 -4.20 -15.95
C ALA A 282 28.48 -3.76 -16.43
N LYS A 283 29.22 -2.99 -15.62
CA LYS A 283 30.63 -2.65 -15.91
C LYS A 283 31.56 -3.86 -15.84
N ASN A 284 31.17 -4.93 -15.14
CA ASN A 284 31.85 -6.23 -15.23
C ASN A 284 31.15 -7.10 -16.29
N GLU A 285 31.91 -7.59 -17.26
CA GLU A 285 31.41 -8.48 -18.32
C GLU A 285 30.87 -9.82 -17.77
N ASP A 286 31.41 -10.32 -16.65
CA ASP A 286 30.90 -11.54 -16.00
C ASP A 286 29.44 -11.40 -15.52
N ASN A 287 28.97 -10.16 -15.30
CA ASN A 287 27.60 -9.86 -14.85
C ASN A 287 26.61 -9.67 -16.02
N HIS A 288 27.07 -9.82 -17.27
CA HIS A 288 26.18 -9.66 -18.43
C HIS A 288 25.18 -10.82 -18.48
N GLY A 289 23.90 -10.49 -18.58
CA GLY A 289 22.78 -11.42 -18.55
C GLY A 289 22.28 -11.82 -17.16
N THR A 290 22.83 -11.31 -16.05
CA THR A 290 22.34 -11.64 -14.70
C THR A 290 21.04 -10.90 -14.33
N VAL A 291 20.29 -11.45 -13.37
CA VAL A 291 19.24 -10.75 -12.62
C VAL A 291 19.90 -9.98 -11.46
N PHE A 292 19.52 -8.72 -11.23
CA PHE A 292 19.85 -8.02 -9.98
C PHE A 292 18.65 -8.10 -9.02
N CYS A 293 18.79 -8.82 -7.91
CA CYS A 293 17.72 -9.06 -6.92
C CYS A 293 17.97 -8.29 -5.60
N PRO A 294 17.43 -7.07 -5.46
CA PRO A 294 17.56 -6.30 -4.24
C PRO A 294 16.58 -6.78 -3.15
N ALA A 295 17.05 -6.83 -1.91
CA ALA A 295 16.26 -7.13 -0.73
C ALA A 295 15.58 -5.85 -0.19
N ILE A 296 14.27 -5.70 -0.38
CA ILE A 296 13.47 -4.70 0.32
C ILE A 296 13.29 -5.18 1.76
N LEU A 297 13.62 -4.32 2.71
CA LEU A 297 13.61 -4.61 4.14
C LEU A 297 12.58 -3.76 4.88
N GLY A 298 12.20 -4.16 6.09
CA GLY A 298 11.50 -3.28 7.02
C GLY A 298 11.37 -3.83 8.42
N SER A 299 11.38 -2.96 9.42
CA SER A 299 11.25 -3.32 10.84
C SER A 299 10.49 -2.24 11.60
N ASP A 300 9.77 -2.66 12.65
CA ASP A 300 9.03 -1.80 13.57
C ASP A 300 8.80 -2.55 14.90
N LYS A 301 8.66 -1.82 16.01
CA LYS A 301 8.43 -2.40 17.35
C LYS A 301 6.95 -2.45 17.65
N THR A 302 6.40 -3.65 17.82
CA THR A 302 4.98 -3.85 18.08
C THR A 302 4.71 -4.39 19.48
N THR A 303 3.92 -3.65 20.25
CA THR A 303 3.27 -4.16 21.47
C THR A 303 2.18 -5.16 21.11
N VAL A 304 2.03 -6.24 21.89
CA VAL A 304 1.00 -7.27 21.68
C VAL A 304 -0.14 -7.24 22.72
N SER A 305 0.05 -6.58 23.87
CA SER A 305 -0.97 -6.50 24.94
C SER A 305 -1.43 -5.06 25.23
N VAL A 306 -2.47 -4.61 24.52
CA VAL A 306 -3.03 -3.24 24.61
C VAL A 306 -3.39 -2.79 26.04
N ALA A 307 -3.85 -3.72 26.89
CA ALA A 307 -4.30 -3.40 28.25
C ALA A 307 -3.20 -3.46 29.33
N THR A 308 -2.01 -4.00 29.04
CA THR A 308 -0.93 -4.16 30.04
C THR A 308 0.42 -3.59 29.62
N GLY A 309 0.67 -3.35 28.33
CA GLY A 309 1.87 -2.67 27.81
C GLY A 309 3.21 -3.39 28.00
N GLN A 310 3.25 -4.54 28.70
CA GLN A 310 4.50 -5.20 29.11
C GLN A 310 5.17 -6.05 28.03
N ASN A 311 4.43 -6.47 26.99
CA ASN A 311 4.92 -7.38 25.96
C ASN A 311 5.04 -6.68 24.61
N GLU A 312 6.29 -6.50 24.18
CA GLU A 312 6.71 -5.98 22.88
C GLU A 312 7.62 -6.96 22.14
N TYR A 313 7.57 -6.94 20.81
CA TYR A 313 8.48 -7.67 19.92
C TYR A 313 8.98 -6.75 18.80
N TYR A 314 10.16 -7.04 18.26
CA TYR A 314 10.82 -6.25 17.21
C TYR A 314 11.04 -7.09 15.95
N PRO A 315 9.96 -7.38 15.19
CA PRO A 315 10.07 -8.12 13.94
C PRO A 315 10.83 -7.33 12.86
N ALA A 316 11.50 -8.07 11.98
CA ALA A 316 12.02 -7.58 10.72
C ALA A 316 11.56 -8.46 9.54
N TYR A 317 11.27 -7.81 8.42
CA TYR A 317 10.64 -8.38 7.22
C TYR A 317 11.49 -8.16 5.97
N ILE A 318 11.42 -9.11 5.05
CA ILE A 318 12.16 -9.12 3.78
C ILE A 318 11.24 -9.46 2.60
N SER A 319 11.48 -8.79 1.48
CA SER A 319 10.81 -8.99 0.20
C SER A 319 11.84 -8.84 -0.92
N ASN A 320 11.76 -9.65 -1.97
CA ASN A 320 12.53 -9.40 -3.18
C ASN A 320 11.97 -8.16 -3.93
N GLY A 321 12.86 -7.39 -4.54
CA GLY A 321 12.50 -6.21 -5.33
C GLY A 321 11.89 -6.50 -6.70
N LEU A 322 11.99 -7.73 -7.19
CA LEU A 322 11.56 -8.10 -8.54
C LEU A 322 10.04 -8.25 -8.66
N ILE A 323 9.36 -8.71 -7.60
CA ILE A 323 7.90 -8.84 -7.61
C ILE A 323 7.20 -7.48 -7.77
N HIS A 324 6.12 -7.48 -8.55
CA HIS A 324 5.23 -6.34 -8.72
C HIS A 324 4.59 -5.88 -7.41
N ASN A 325 4.15 -4.62 -7.37
CA ASN A 325 3.64 -3.98 -6.16
C ASN A 325 2.30 -4.57 -5.66
N ASN A 326 1.52 -5.23 -6.52
CA ASN A 326 0.35 -6.03 -6.16
C ASN A 326 0.74 -7.26 -5.33
N VAL A 327 1.68 -8.09 -5.79
CA VAL A 327 2.12 -9.32 -5.11
C VAL A 327 2.68 -9.04 -3.72
N ARG A 328 3.47 -7.97 -3.58
CA ARG A 328 4.04 -7.56 -2.27
C ARG A 328 2.95 -7.14 -1.27
N ARG A 329 1.82 -6.60 -1.74
CA ARG A 329 0.66 -6.21 -0.92
C ARG A 329 -0.33 -7.35 -0.67
N ALA A 330 -0.55 -8.23 -1.64
CA ALA A 330 -1.61 -9.26 -1.65
C ALA A 330 -1.43 -10.42 -0.64
N HIS A 331 -0.52 -10.29 0.34
CA HIS A 331 -0.22 -11.30 1.36
C HIS A 331 0.20 -12.71 0.88
N ARG A 332 0.43 -12.93 -0.42
CA ARG A 332 0.90 -14.20 -1.04
C ARG A 332 2.36 -14.55 -0.69
N ASN A 333 2.79 -14.33 0.56
CA ASN A 333 4.17 -14.51 1.04
C ASN A 333 5.29 -13.74 0.29
N GLY A 334 4.94 -12.74 -0.53
CA GLY A 334 5.90 -11.78 -1.10
C GLY A 334 6.61 -10.89 -0.06
N LEU A 335 6.12 -10.87 1.19
CA LEU A 335 6.80 -10.29 2.36
C LEU A 335 6.88 -11.35 3.46
N THR A 336 8.09 -11.71 3.86
CA THR A 336 8.41 -12.79 4.83
C THR A 336 9.01 -12.21 6.10
N LEU A 337 8.66 -12.75 7.27
CA LEU A 337 9.29 -12.40 8.55
C LEU A 337 10.65 -13.12 8.65
N PHE A 338 11.77 -12.38 8.64
CA PHE A 338 13.10 -13.00 8.70
C PHE A 338 13.78 -12.90 10.06
N ALA A 339 13.39 -11.98 10.95
CA ALA A 339 14.00 -11.89 12.27
C ALA A 339 13.05 -11.38 13.37
N PHE A 340 13.40 -11.73 14.61
CA PHE A 340 13.03 -11.01 15.83
C PHE A 340 14.32 -10.43 16.43
N LEU A 341 14.49 -9.11 16.29
CA LEU A 341 15.62 -8.38 16.83
C LEU A 341 15.51 -8.27 18.35
N ALA A 342 16.65 -8.23 19.03
CA ALA A 342 16.70 -8.07 20.47
C ALA A 342 16.15 -6.70 20.92
N ILE A 343 15.35 -6.71 21.99
CA ILE A 343 14.92 -5.49 22.70
C ILE A 343 15.60 -5.50 24.08
N LEU A 344 16.30 -4.43 24.43
CA LEU A 344 16.72 -4.21 25.81
C LEU A 344 15.47 -3.98 26.67
N LYS A 345 15.22 -4.90 27.59
CA LYS A 345 14.15 -4.83 28.59
C LYS A 345 14.76 -5.10 29.96
N SER A 346 15.14 -4.05 30.65
CA SER A 346 15.83 -4.11 31.94
C SER A 346 15.20 -3.15 32.95
N MET A 347 15.30 -3.45 34.26
CA MET A 347 14.81 -2.51 35.28
C MET A 347 15.60 -1.18 35.28
N SER A 348 16.85 -1.20 34.79
CA SER A 348 17.73 -0.05 34.65
C SER A 348 17.47 0.81 33.40
N ASP A 349 16.52 0.44 32.53
CA ASP A 349 16.10 1.27 31.38
C ASP A 349 15.63 2.67 31.78
N ARG A 350 15.20 2.89 33.04
CA ARG A 350 14.84 4.22 33.56
C ARG A 350 15.99 4.99 34.20
N GLU A 351 17.07 4.31 34.60
CA GLU A 351 18.20 4.93 35.31
C GLU A 351 19.32 5.33 34.34
N HIS A 352 19.43 4.64 33.20
CA HIS A 352 20.50 4.86 32.22
C HIS A 352 20.01 5.22 30.82
N HIS A 353 18.70 5.47 30.62
CA HIS A 353 18.10 5.80 29.31
C HIS A 353 18.89 6.86 28.53
N ASP A 354 19.32 7.89 29.24
CA ASP A 354 19.93 9.09 28.68
C ASP A 354 21.47 9.07 28.75
N SER A 355 22.11 8.00 29.25
CA SER A 355 23.57 7.86 29.15
C SER A 355 24.00 7.73 27.69
N ALA A 356 25.22 8.16 27.36
CA ALA A 356 25.70 8.09 25.99
C ALA A 356 26.00 6.63 25.61
N GLU A 357 26.60 5.90 26.55
CA GLU A 357 27.07 4.53 26.46
C GLU A 357 25.91 3.55 26.20
N PHE A 358 24.81 3.68 26.93
CA PHE A 358 23.61 2.85 26.71
C PHE A 358 22.97 3.11 25.35
N ARG A 359 22.88 4.39 24.94
CA ARG A 359 22.32 4.78 23.63
C ARG A 359 23.22 4.33 22.47
N LYS A 360 24.55 4.35 22.65
CA LYS A 360 25.56 3.83 21.72
C LYS A 360 25.48 2.31 21.60
N PHE A 361 25.43 1.60 22.73
CA PHE A 361 25.22 0.14 22.75
C PHE A 361 23.88 -0.29 22.11
N ARG A 362 22.78 0.41 22.39
CA ARG A 362 21.46 0.13 21.78
C ARG A 362 21.49 0.23 20.25
N ARG A 363 22.25 1.18 19.68
CA ARG A 363 22.47 1.31 18.23
C ARG A 363 23.39 0.20 17.71
N ASN A 364 24.48 -0.10 18.42
CA ASN A 364 25.42 -1.18 18.04
C ASN A 364 24.78 -2.57 18.09
N LEU A 365 23.85 -2.83 19.02
CA LEU A 365 23.06 -4.07 19.06
C LEU A 365 22.21 -4.20 17.79
N PHE A 366 21.49 -3.15 17.39
CA PHE A 366 20.64 -3.15 16.20
C PHE A 366 21.46 -3.34 14.92
N HIS A 367 22.47 -2.49 14.69
CA HIS A 367 23.29 -2.53 13.48
C HIS A 367 24.21 -3.76 13.42
N GLY A 368 24.73 -4.22 14.55
CA GLY A 368 25.49 -5.46 14.66
C GLY A 368 24.63 -6.69 14.36
N SER A 369 23.40 -6.75 14.90
CA SER A 369 22.46 -7.83 14.59
C SER A 369 22.12 -7.91 13.11
N LEU A 370 21.79 -6.77 12.48
CA LEU A 370 21.48 -6.74 11.04
C LEU A 370 22.71 -7.09 10.19
N ARG A 371 23.90 -6.62 10.56
CA ARG A 371 25.15 -7.01 9.88
C ARG A 371 25.38 -8.53 9.92
N GLU A 372 25.27 -9.16 11.09
CA GLU A 372 25.45 -10.60 11.24
C GLU A 372 24.42 -11.39 10.41
N ILE A 373 23.14 -10.98 10.46
CA ILE A 373 22.05 -11.66 9.72
C ILE A 373 22.25 -11.61 8.20
N PHE A 374 22.78 -10.51 7.65
CA PHE A 374 22.97 -10.36 6.21
C PHE A 374 24.35 -10.83 5.69
N GLU A 375 25.25 -11.29 6.56
CA GLU A 375 26.59 -11.76 6.18
C GLU A 375 26.54 -12.92 5.16
N SER A 376 25.56 -13.83 5.25
CA SER A 376 25.34 -14.94 4.31
C SER A 376 25.08 -14.48 2.85
N LEU A 377 24.54 -13.27 2.70
CA LEU A 377 24.16 -12.66 1.42
C LEU A 377 25.32 -11.89 0.78
N ARG A 378 26.30 -11.44 1.58
CA ARG A 378 27.37 -10.50 1.18
C ARG A 378 28.20 -10.97 -0.03
N PRO A 379 28.69 -12.23 -0.12
CA PRO A 379 29.45 -12.69 -1.29
C PRO A 379 28.64 -12.66 -2.59
N ALA A 380 27.35 -12.98 -2.47
CA ALA A 380 26.41 -13.01 -3.59
C ALA A 380 25.94 -11.61 -4.04
N MET A 381 26.46 -10.53 -3.44
CA MET A 381 26.30 -9.15 -3.92
C MET A 381 27.38 -8.72 -4.93
N GLU A 382 28.40 -9.55 -5.13
CA GLU A 382 29.51 -9.29 -6.07
C GLU A 382 29.71 -10.43 -7.08
N THR A 383 29.51 -11.69 -6.66
CA THR A 383 29.56 -12.88 -7.52
C THR A 383 28.15 -13.42 -7.78
N PRO A 384 27.73 -13.70 -9.02
CA PRO A 384 26.39 -14.25 -9.30
C PRO A 384 26.22 -15.70 -8.83
N GLU A 385 25.13 -16.01 -8.13
CA GLU A 385 24.71 -17.40 -7.81
C GLU A 385 23.67 -17.91 -8.83
N VAL A 386 23.61 -19.22 -9.07
CA VAL A 386 22.60 -19.84 -9.96
C VAL A 386 21.36 -20.23 -9.15
N VAL A 387 20.18 -19.73 -9.54
CA VAL A 387 18.92 -19.91 -8.81
C VAL A 387 17.80 -20.35 -9.76
N ARG A 388 16.98 -21.32 -9.36
CA ARG A 388 15.77 -21.75 -10.10
C ARG A 388 14.61 -20.81 -9.77
N PHE A 389 13.95 -20.26 -10.78
CA PHE A 389 12.80 -19.36 -10.64
C PHE A 389 11.47 -20.13 -10.74
N GLY A 390 10.37 -19.50 -10.34
CA GLY A 390 9.01 -20.08 -10.42
C GLY A 390 8.51 -20.40 -11.83
N ASP A 391 9.14 -19.86 -12.87
CA ASP A 391 8.95 -20.27 -14.28
C ASP A 391 9.64 -21.61 -14.64
N ARG A 392 10.48 -22.11 -13.71
CA ARG A 392 11.40 -23.26 -13.73
C ARG A 392 12.73 -23.05 -14.46
N HIS A 393 12.98 -21.90 -15.08
CA HIS A 393 14.31 -21.59 -15.61
C HIS A 393 15.30 -21.38 -14.46
N PHE A 394 16.56 -21.78 -14.66
CA PHE A 394 17.65 -21.28 -13.82
C PHE A 394 18.09 -19.91 -14.36
N ARG A 395 18.53 -19.03 -13.47
CA ARG A 395 19.07 -17.70 -13.81
C ARG A 395 20.25 -17.39 -12.89
N ARG A 396 21.26 -16.68 -13.41
CA ARG A 396 22.36 -16.13 -12.59
C ARG A 396 21.86 -14.85 -11.88
N VAL A 397 21.98 -14.79 -10.57
CA VAL A 397 21.43 -13.74 -9.70
C VAL A 397 22.54 -13.07 -8.89
N ILE A 398 22.57 -11.73 -8.91
CA ILE A 398 23.37 -10.90 -8.00
C ILE A 398 22.41 -10.22 -7.04
N TYR A 399 22.72 -10.24 -5.74
CA TYR A 399 21.89 -9.63 -4.71
C TYR A 399 22.35 -8.21 -4.36
N GLY A 400 21.53 -7.52 -3.56
CA GLY A 400 21.90 -6.25 -2.93
C GLY A 400 20.91 -5.88 -1.84
N LEU A 401 21.24 -4.87 -1.03
CA LEU A 401 20.27 -4.28 -0.11
C LEU A 401 19.47 -3.21 -0.85
N GLY A 402 18.15 -3.38 -0.88
CA GLY A 402 17.19 -2.46 -1.47
C GLY A 402 16.56 -1.55 -0.41
N PRO A 403 15.43 -0.89 -0.72
CA PRO A 403 14.82 0.06 0.19
C PRO A 403 14.48 -0.49 1.57
N TYR A 404 14.65 0.35 2.59
CA TYR A 404 14.31 0.03 3.97
C TYR A 404 13.05 0.79 4.41
N ILE A 405 12.01 0.05 4.76
CA ILE A 405 10.70 0.52 5.23
C ILE A 405 10.75 0.70 6.75
N GLY A 406 10.53 1.92 7.22
CA GLY A 406 10.45 2.24 8.65
C GLY A 406 9.84 3.62 8.88
N ASP A 407 9.29 3.85 10.07
CA ASP A 407 8.76 5.16 10.47
C ASP A 407 9.91 6.15 10.78
N TYR A 408 9.61 7.38 11.21
CA TYR A 408 10.67 8.37 11.46
C TYR A 408 11.66 7.96 12.58
N PRO A 409 11.22 7.54 13.79
CA PRO A 409 12.06 6.87 14.79
C PRO A 409 12.95 5.74 14.23
N GLU A 410 12.42 4.85 13.41
CA GLU A 410 13.22 3.76 12.81
C GLU A 410 14.22 4.30 11.77
N GLN A 411 13.82 5.27 10.94
CA GLN A 411 14.72 5.98 10.00
C GLN A 411 15.88 6.68 10.72
N VAL A 412 15.65 7.25 11.91
CA VAL A 412 16.68 7.85 12.79
C VAL A 412 17.62 6.81 13.39
N LEU A 413 17.12 5.59 13.67
CA LEU A 413 17.94 4.47 14.12
C LEU A 413 18.83 3.95 12.98
N LEU A 414 18.22 3.68 11.81
CA LEU A 414 18.84 3.18 10.59
C LEU A 414 19.93 4.11 10.06
N ALA A 415 19.66 5.41 9.94
CA ALA A 415 20.59 6.38 9.38
C ALA A 415 21.67 6.89 10.36
N CYS A 416 21.73 6.36 11.58
CA CYS A 416 22.64 6.82 12.65
C CYS A 416 22.57 8.31 13.00
N ILE A 417 21.48 9.00 12.62
CA ILE A 417 21.31 10.44 12.89
C ILE A 417 20.66 10.72 14.25
N MET A 418 20.64 12.01 14.60
CA MET A 418 19.89 12.59 15.70
C MET A 418 18.40 12.79 15.38
N SER A 419 17.54 12.55 16.37
CA SER A 419 16.14 12.96 16.27
C SER A 419 16.04 14.49 16.21
N GLY A 420 15.13 15.02 15.38
CA GLY A 420 15.10 16.43 14.98
C GLY A 420 15.64 16.69 13.57
N TRP A 421 16.47 15.79 13.01
CA TRP A 421 17.11 15.96 11.71
C TRP A 421 16.50 15.09 10.62
N CYS A 422 16.55 15.54 9.36
CA CYS A 422 16.14 14.69 8.24
C CYS A 422 17.18 13.58 7.98
N ALA A 423 16.72 12.33 7.90
CA ALA A 423 17.57 11.17 7.61
C ALA A 423 18.10 11.13 6.16
N LYS A 424 17.53 11.96 5.26
CA LYS A 424 17.78 11.96 3.81
C LYS A 424 18.60 13.15 3.32
N CYS A 425 18.47 14.31 3.96
CA CYS A 425 19.14 15.55 3.54
C CYS A 425 19.81 16.29 4.70
N THR A 426 20.65 17.26 4.36
CA THR A 426 21.43 18.10 5.28
C THR A 426 20.70 19.39 5.69
N ALA A 427 19.41 19.54 5.38
CA ALA A 427 18.61 20.70 5.81
C ALA A 427 18.65 20.83 7.35
N ALA A 428 18.66 22.07 7.83
CA ALA A 428 18.86 22.37 9.25
C ALA A 428 17.65 21.94 10.08
N SER A 429 17.87 21.35 11.26
CA SER A 429 16.76 20.88 12.11
C SER A 429 15.79 21.98 12.57
N ASN A 430 16.22 23.24 12.56
CA ASN A 430 15.39 24.42 12.82
C ASN A 430 14.83 25.10 11.55
N ASP A 431 15.34 24.78 10.37
CA ASP A 431 14.85 25.26 9.06
C ASP A 431 14.85 24.11 8.05
N LEU A 432 13.77 23.32 8.09
CA LEU A 432 13.60 22.16 7.21
C LEU A 432 12.94 22.53 5.87
N ASP A 433 12.43 23.74 5.69
CA ASP A 433 11.96 24.22 4.38
C ASP A 433 13.12 24.83 3.55
N GLY A 434 14.25 25.17 4.18
CA GLY A 434 15.46 25.69 3.55
C GLY A 434 16.31 24.66 2.77
N GLU A 435 17.41 25.15 2.18
CA GLU A 435 18.28 24.34 1.32
C GLU A 435 18.97 23.17 2.05
N GLY A 436 19.02 22.00 1.41
CA GLY A 436 19.68 20.81 1.95
C GLY A 436 20.13 19.85 0.85
N GLY A 437 21.43 19.53 0.84
CA GLY A 437 21.99 18.47 -0.02
C GLY A 437 21.62 17.07 0.49
N ARG A 438 21.87 16.04 -0.32
CA ARG A 438 21.64 14.65 0.10
C ARG A 438 22.67 14.22 1.16
N ARG A 439 22.24 13.50 2.20
CA ARG A 439 23.16 12.73 3.04
C ARG A 439 23.71 11.52 2.27
N GLN A 440 24.93 11.10 2.61
CA GLN A 440 25.62 9.93 2.05
C GLN A 440 26.57 9.36 3.12
N HIS A 441 26.89 8.07 3.05
CA HIS A 441 27.91 7.45 3.90
C HIS A 441 29.25 8.19 3.77
N SER A 442 29.65 8.49 2.54
CA SER A 442 30.86 9.26 2.21
C SER A 442 30.89 10.63 2.89
N HIS A 443 29.76 11.33 2.98
CA HIS A 443 29.67 12.61 3.69
C HIS A 443 29.88 12.44 5.20
N THR A 444 29.26 11.42 5.80
CA THR A 444 29.43 11.07 7.21
C THR A 444 30.88 10.68 7.54
N GLU A 445 31.56 9.94 6.67
CA GLU A 445 32.98 9.58 6.83
C GLU A 445 33.90 10.81 6.81
N HIS A 446 33.70 11.75 5.88
CA HIS A 446 34.47 13.00 5.87
C HIS A 446 34.17 13.88 7.09
N LEU A 447 32.92 13.88 7.58
CA LEU A 447 32.56 14.59 8.82
C LEU A 447 33.27 13.98 10.04
N PHE A 448 33.32 12.65 10.17
CA PHE A 448 34.08 11.96 11.23
C PHE A 448 35.59 12.27 11.21
N GLN A 449 36.16 12.61 10.05
CA GLN A 449 37.58 12.99 9.91
C GLN A 449 37.83 14.47 10.20
N ALA A 450 36.81 15.33 10.13
CA ALA A 450 36.96 16.79 10.10
C ALA A 450 36.36 17.53 11.32
N MET A 451 35.39 16.92 12.03
CA MET A 451 34.56 17.57 13.06
C MET A 451 34.63 16.81 14.38
N ASP A 452 34.51 17.50 15.52
CA ASP A 452 34.40 16.82 16.82
C ASP A 452 32.98 16.24 17.09
N ALA A 453 32.85 15.36 18.08
CA ALA A 453 31.58 14.73 18.43
C ALA A 453 30.45 15.72 18.81
N ARG A 454 30.80 16.93 19.25
CA ARG A 454 29.84 18.01 19.56
C ARG A 454 29.41 18.72 18.27
N GLU A 455 30.34 19.01 17.37
CA GLU A 455 30.03 19.61 16.06
C GLU A 455 29.17 18.65 15.20
N LEU A 456 29.53 17.36 15.16
CA LEU A 456 28.72 16.30 14.54
C LEU A 456 27.27 16.31 15.04
N TRP A 457 27.10 16.34 16.38
CA TRP A 457 25.81 16.30 17.04
C TRP A 457 24.95 17.55 16.79
N TYR A 458 25.52 18.75 17.00
CA TYR A 458 24.75 20.00 16.99
C TYR A 458 24.62 20.65 15.61
N ASN A 459 25.62 20.50 14.73
CA ASN A 459 25.64 21.19 13.42
C ASN A 459 25.22 20.28 12.26
N TYR A 460 25.40 18.96 12.38
CA TYR A 460 25.11 18.00 11.30
C TYR A 460 24.05 16.96 11.67
N GLY A 461 23.70 16.82 12.96
CA GLY A 461 22.80 15.79 13.45
C GLY A 461 23.33 14.36 13.31
N VAL A 462 24.66 14.19 13.32
CA VAL A 462 25.37 12.91 13.18
C VAL A 462 25.80 12.41 14.58
N ILE A 463 25.86 11.10 14.76
CA ILE A 463 26.32 10.46 16.01
C ILE A 463 27.71 9.84 15.78
N ASP A 464 28.60 10.02 16.75
CA ASP A 464 29.99 9.59 16.76
C ASP A 464 30.17 8.06 16.80
N ASP A 465 31.19 7.56 16.10
CA ASP A 465 31.64 6.17 16.01
C ASP A 465 30.60 5.10 15.58
N ILE A 466 29.47 5.47 14.97
CA ILE A 466 28.46 4.49 14.50
C ILE A 466 28.10 4.70 13.02
N MET A 467 28.65 3.87 12.14
CA MET A 467 28.15 3.75 10.76
C MET A 467 26.93 2.80 10.69
N PRO A 468 25.93 3.10 9.85
CA PRO A 468 24.81 2.19 9.54
C PRO A 468 25.26 0.80 9.10
N PHE A 469 24.48 -0.25 9.41
CA PHE A 469 24.84 -1.63 9.02
C PHE A 469 25.07 -1.79 7.51
N THR A 470 24.34 -1.03 6.68
CA THR A 470 24.44 -1.08 5.22
C THR A 470 25.81 -0.61 4.69
N HIS A 471 26.57 0.21 5.45
CA HIS A 471 27.92 0.65 5.08
C HIS A 471 28.89 -0.52 4.88
N TYR A 472 28.65 -1.67 5.53
CA TYR A 472 29.48 -2.86 5.40
C TYR A 472 29.11 -3.75 4.19
N PHE A 473 28.18 -3.33 3.34
CA PHE A 473 27.68 -4.07 2.18
C PHE A 473 27.85 -3.29 0.86
N PRO A 474 28.18 -3.96 -0.26
CA PRO A 474 28.37 -3.29 -1.54
C PRO A 474 27.14 -2.48 -1.99
N ARG A 475 27.40 -1.24 -2.43
CA ARG A 475 26.44 -0.33 -3.10
C ARG A 475 25.18 0.04 -2.28
N ALA A 476 25.23 -0.08 -0.96
CA ALA A 476 24.08 0.12 -0.06
C ALA A 476 24.22 1.37 0.85
N ASP A 477 23.90 2.56 0.35
CA ASP A 477 23.84 3.79 1.18
C ASP A 477 22.47 3.92 1.87
N ILE A 478 22.40 3.99 3.21
CA ILE A 478 21.09 4.04 3.88
C ILE A 478 20.32 5.33 3.57
N HIS A 479 21.01 6.47 3.37
CA HIS A 479 20.37 7.75 3.11
C HIS A 479 19.68 7.78 1.73
N GLU A 480 20.19 6.97 0.80
CA GLU A 480 19.49 6.58 -0.43
C GLU A 480 18.30 5.66 -0.13
N LEU A 481 18.54 4.54 0.57
CA LEU A 481 17.62 3.41 0.68
C LEU A 481 16.38 3.60 1.56
N LEU A 482 16.30 4.58 2.47
CA LEU A 482 15.07 4.77 3.26
C LEU A 482 13.84 4.98 2.36
N SER A 483 12.74 4.26 2.59
CA SER A 483 11.54 4.38 1.77
C SER A 483 10.64 5.58 2.14
N PRO A 484 9.67 5.97 1.28
CA PRO A 484 8.57 6.86 1.68
C PRO A 484 7.54 6.13 2.55
N ASP A 485 7.03 6.78 3.60
CA ASP A 485 6.04 6.21 4.51
C ASP A 485 4.72 7.01 4.53
N LEU A 486 3.84 6.68 3.60
CA LEU A 486 2.50 7.26 3.48
C LEU A 486 1.70 7.18 4.80
N LEU A 487 1.92 6.16 5.62
CA LEU A 487 1.08 5.91 6.78
C LEU A 487 1.52 6.73 7.99
N HIS A 488 2.81 6.79 8.33
CA HIS A 488 3.27 7.59 9.48
C HIS A 488 3.58 9.04 9.14
N GLN A 489 4.06 9.34 7.91
CA GLN A 489 4.39 10.69 7.49
C GLN A 489 3.14 11.47 7.04
N ILE A 490 2.36 10.90 6.12
CA ILE A 490 1.25 11.62 5.47
C ILE A 490 -0.07 11.46 6.26
N ILE A 491 -0.55 10.22 6.46
CA ILE A 491 -1.87 9.95 7.05
C ILE A 491 -1.90 10.18 8.57
N LYS A 492 -1.12 9.42 9.36
CA LYS A 492 -1.06 9.60 10.82
C LYS A 492 -0.36 10.91 11.17
N GLY A 493 0.66 11.30 10.41
CA GLY A 493 1.44 12.53 10.63
C GLY A 493 0.74 13.80 10.19
N THR A 494 0.94 14.19 8.93
CA THR A 494 0.54 15.51 8.45
C THR A 494 -0.97 15.74 8.49
N PHE A 495 -1.81 14.74 8.18
CA PHE A 495 -3.26 14.90 8.33
C PHE A 495 -3.70 14.91 9.81
N LYS A 496 -3.48 13.79 10.52
CA LYS A 496 -4.04 13.58 11.87
C LYS A 496 -3.27 14.33 12.96
N ASP A 497 -1.98 14.06 13.13
CA ASP A 497 -1.19 14.60 14.25
C ASP A 497 -0.85 16.10 14.07
N HIS A 498 -0.96 16.65 12.85
CA HIS A 498 -0.78 18.08 12.56
C HIS A 498 -2.10 18.79 12.17
N LEU A 499 -2.59 18.61 10.94
CA LEU A 499 -3.63 19.49 10.36
C LEU A 499 -4.97 19.43 11.10
N MET A 500 -5.45 18.24 11.51
CA MET A 500 -6.65 18.11 12.34
C MET A 500 -6.51 18.85 13.68
N THR A 501 -5.34 18.73 14.33
CA THR A 501 -5.04 19.41 15.61
C THR A 501 -4.96 20.92 15.44
N TRP A 502 -4.37 21.42 14.35
CA TRP A 502 -4.26 22.86 14.09
C TRP A 502 -5.63 23.50 13.78
N VAL A 503 -6.51 22.79 13.07
CA VAL A 503 -7.92 23.21 12.88
C VAL A 503 -8.65 23.30 14.23
N GLU A 504 -8.48 22.33 15.12
CA GLU A 504 -9.09 22.34 16.45
C GLU A 504 -8.51 23.45 17.35
N GLN A 505 -7.21 23.71 17.25
CA GLN A 505 -6.54 24.83 17.94
C GLN A 505 -7.05 26.19 17.44
N TYR A 506 -7.14 26.38 16.13
CA TYR A 506 -7.72 27.59 15.52
C TYR A 506 -9.14 27.86 16.04
N ILE A 507 -10.04 26.85 16.00
CA ILE A 507 -11.43 27.00 16.47
C ILE A 507 -11.48 27.36 17.97
N LYS A 508 -10.57 26.81 18.79
CA LYS A 508 -10.47 27.12 20.24
C LYS A 508 -9.85 28.49 20.55
N GLN A 509 -9.12 29.09 19.60
CA GLN A 509 -8.46 30.39 19.77
C GLN A 509 -9.30 31.54 19.20
N ALA A 510 -9.92 31.35 18.03
CA ALA A 510 -10.71 32.36 17.34
C ALA A 510 -12.09 32.59 17.97
N HIS A 511 -12.61 31.64 18.76
CA HIS A 511 -13.95 31.67 19.32
C HIS A 511 -13.96 31.49 20.84
N SER A 512 -15.03 31.94 21.50
CA SER A 512 -15.21 31.69 22.94
C SER A 512 -15.32 30.17 23.22
N PRO A 513 -14.94 29.66 24.41
CA PRO A 513 -14.98 28.23 24.69
C PRO A 513 -16.36 27.57 24.50
N GLN A 514 -17.44 28.34 24.66
CA GLN A 514 -18.81 27.88 24.45
C GLN A 514 -19.17 27.78 22.97
N GLU A 515 -18.63 28.67 22.12
CA GLU A 515 -18.88 28.67 20.69
C GLU A 515 -17.97 27.67 19.96
N ALA A 516 -16.69 27.61 20.34
CA ALA A 516 -15.75 26.59 19.89
C ALA A 516 -16.30 25.17 20.13
N ALA A 517 -16.94 24.93 21.28
CA ALA A 517 -17.58 23.65 21.58
C ALA A 517 -18.79 23.34 20.66
N LYS A 518 -19.57 24.36 20.25
CA LYS A 518 -20.66 24.16 19.27
C LYS A 518 -20.10 23.87 17.88
N ILE A 519 -19.10 24.62 17.42
CA ILE A 519 -18.48 24.45 16.10
C ILE A 519 -17.87 23.05 15.97
N LEU A 520 -17.14 22.58 16.99
CA LEU A 520 -16.60 21.23 17.01
C LEU A 520 -17.70 20.14 17.01
N ALA A 521 -18.76 20.33 17.81
CA ALA A 521 -19.90 19.42 17.80
C ALA A 521 -20.67 19.42 16.45
N ASP A 522 -20.73 20.55 15.74
CA ASP A 522 -21.36 20.61 14.42
C ASP A 522 -20.49 19.98 13.33
N ILE A 523 -19.17 20.13 13.39
CA ILE A 523 -18.23 19.36 12.55
C ILE A 523 -18.48 17.85 12.75
N ASP A 524 -18.70 17.41 13.99
CA ASP A 524 -19.04 16.02 14.31
C ASP A 524 -20.44 15.61 13.79
N HIS A 525 -21.46 16.47 13.90
CA HIS A 525 -22.77 16.21 13.28
C HIS A 525 -22.69 16.15 11.75
N ARG A 526 -21.87 17.00 11.11
CA ARG A 526 -21.62 17.00 9.66
C ARG A 526 -20.95 15.71 9.21
N ILE A 527 -19.94 15.23 9.95
CA ILE A 527 -19.31 13.93 9.73
C ILE A 527 -20.35 12.80 9.88
N ALA A 528 -21.20 12.85 10.92
CA ALA A 528 -22.26 11.88 11.12
C ALA A 528 -23.38 11.92 10.06
N ALA A 529 -23.59 13.07 9.40
CA ALA A 529 -24.59 13.30 8.37
C ALA A 529 -24.18 12.81 6.96
N VAL A 530 -22.89 12.57 6.68
CA VAL A 530 -22.41 12.03 5.39
C VAL A 530 -23.20 10.77 4.98
N PRO A 531 -23.70 10.63 3.74
CA PRO A 531 -24.42 9.42 3.31
C PRO A 531 -23.64 8.11 3.48
N ALA A 532 -24.32 6.99 3.30
CA ALA A 532 -23.68 5.68 3.22
C ALA A 532 -23.14 5.45 1.80
N PHE A 533 -21.93 4.89 1.69
CA PHE A 533 -21.27 4.54 0.42
C PHE A 533 -20.50 3.22 0.63
N PRO A 534 -20.36 2.32 -0.39
CA PRO A 534 -19.51 1.13 -0.29
C PRO A 534 -18.07 1.50 0.12
N GLY A 535 -17.38 0.63 0.87
CA GLY A 535 -16.01 0.86 1.35
C GLY A 535 -15.79 2.06 2.30
N LEU A 536 -16.79 2.91 2.53
CA LEU A 536 -16.67 4.11 3.35
C LEU A 536 -17.17 3.88 4.78
N ARG A 537 -16.21 3.72 5.70
CA ARG A 537 -16.47 3.63 7.14
C ARG A 537 -17.30 4.82 7.64
N ARG A 538 -18.43 4.51 8.28
CA ARG A 538 -19.36 5.46 8.89
C ARG A 538 -18.84 5.95 10.25
N PHE A 539 -19.17 7.20 10.58
CA PHE A 539 -18.80 7.85 11.84
C PHE A 539 -20.06 8.40 12.57
N PRO A 540 -20.87 7.56 13.25
CA PRO A 540 -22.16 7.99 13.80
C PRO A 540 -22.08 9.04 14.92
N GLU A 541 -20.94 9.10 15.63
CA GLU A 541 -20.67 10.03 16.74
C GLU A 541 -19.60 11.08 16.36
N GLY A 542 -19.41 11.34 15.06
CA GLY A 542 -18.36 12.23 14.57
C GLY A 542 -16.97 11.70 14.88
N ARG A 543 -16.08 12.56 15.40
CA ARG A 543 -14.65 12.30 15.64
C ARG A 543 -14.31 11.92 17.09
N GLY A 544 -15.29 11.67 17.96
CA GLY A 544 -15.12 11.50 19.42
C GLY A 544 -14.33 10.29 19.92
N PHE A 545 -13.56 9.60 19.07
CA PHE A 545 -12.88 8.35 19.41
C PHE A 545 -11.70 8.52 20.36
N LYS A 546 -11.66 7.69 21.41
CA LYS A 546 -10.56 7.64 22.40
C LYS A 546 -9.27 7.04 21.86
N GLN A 547 -9.35 6.28 20.77
CA GLN A 547 -8.23 5.67 20.05
C GLN A 547 -8.53 5.75 18.55
N TRP A 548 -7.52 6.05 17.75
CA TRP A 548 -7.62 6.23 16.29
C TRP A 548 -6.67 5.25 15.59
N THR A 549 -7.21 4.40 14.71
CA THR A 549 -6.39 3.55 13.84
C THR A 549 -5.90 4.31 12.60
N GLY A 550 -5.02 3.68 11.82
CA GLY A 550 -4.66 4.18 10.48
C GLY A 550 -5.87 4.26 9.55
N ASP A 551 -6.82 3.34 9.66
CA ASP A 551 -7.98 3.25 8.77
C ASP A 551 -9.13 4.19 9.17
N ASP A 552 -9.33 4.44 10.47
CA ASP A 552 -10.18 5.56 10.93
C ASP A 552 -9.66 6.89 10.36
N SER A 553 -8.32 7.07 10.36
CA SER A 553 -7.68 8.27 9.84
C SER A 553 -7.90 8.40 8.32
N LYS A 554 -7.65 7.34 7.55
CA LYS A 554 -7.93 7.29 6.09
C LYS A 554 -9.39 7.61 5.78
N ALA A 555 -10.33 6.99 6.49
CA ALA A 555 -11.76 7.19 6.25
C ALA A 555 -12.22 8.62 6.60
N LEU A 556 -11.66 9.24 7.65
CA LEU A 556 -11.97 10.63 7.98
C LEU A 556 -11.47 11.60 6.88
N MET A 557 -10.30 11.34 6.28
CA MET A 557 -9.79 12.16 5.16
C MET A 557 -10.80 12.29 4.02
N LYS A 558 -11.56 11.21 3.74
CA LYS A 558 -12.59 11.16 2.70
C LYS A 558 -13.80 12.08 2.96
N VAL A 559 -13.96 12.61 4.18
CA VAL A 559 -15.17 13.35 4.61
C VAL A 559 -14.90 14.65 5.38
N TYR A 560 -13.66 14.90 5.81
CA TYR A 560 -13.34 16.01 6.70
C TYR A 560 -13.46 17.39 6.03
N LEU A 561 -13.10 17.49 4.74
CA LEU A 561 -13.03 18.75 4.02
C LEU A 561 -14.41 19.45 3.86
N PRO A 562 -15.51 18.75 3.47
CA PRO A 562 -16.87 19.29 3.57
C PRO A 562 -17.30 19.68 4.99
N ALA A 563 -16.86 18.94 6.01
CA ALA A 563 -17.33 19.15 7.38
C ALA A 563 -16.83 20.49 7.97
N ILE A 564 -15.59 20.87 7.69
CA ILE A 564 -15.00 22.13 8.19
C ILE A 564 -15.32 23.37 7.33
N ALA A 565 -15.78 23.20 6.09
CA ALA A 565 -16.08 24.31 5.19
C ALA A 565 -17.17 25.22 5.76
N GLY A 566 -16.90 26.52 5.86
CA GLY A 566 -17.78 27.51 6.50
C GLY A 566 -17.61 27.66 8.02
N HIS A 567 -16.80 26.81 8.68
CA HIS A 567 -16.42 26.94 10.10
C HIS A 567 -14.98 27.45 10.30
N VAL A 568 -14.18 27.51 9.24
CA VAL A 568 -12.80 28.02 9.23
C VAL A 568 -12.54 28.87 7.97
N PRO A 569 -11.54 29.78 7.99
CA PRO A 569 -11.15 30.54 6.81
C PRO A 569 -10.88 29.66 5.59
N GLY A 570 -11.29 30.10 4.40
CA GLY A 570 -11.11 29.35 3.15
C GLY A 570 -9.66 28.91 2.89
N GLN A 571 -8.68 29.69 3.34
CA GLN A 571 -7.26 29.32 3.24
C GLN A 571 -6.90 28.06 4.06
N ILE A 572 -7.53 27.81 5.21
CA ILE A 572 -7.38 26.54 5.95
C ILE A 572 -8.00 25.39 5.14
N VAL A 573 -9.16 25.62 4.52
CA VAL A 573 -9.82 24.63 3.66
C VAL A 573 -8.93 24.29 2.45
N ARG A 574 -8.35 25.28 1.77
CA ARG A 574 -7.44 25.07 0.63
C ARG A 574 -6.13 24.42 1.02
N ALA A 575 -5.57 24.72 2.19
CA ALA A 575 -4.40 24.02 2.71
C ALA A 575 -4.69 22.52 2.89
N LEU A 576 -5.85 22.15 3.45
CA LEU A 576 -6.24 20.75 3.55
C LEU A 576 -6.60 20.13 2.19
N SER A 577 -7.21 20.90 1.28
CA SER A 577 -7.49 20.46 -0.10
C SER A 577 -6.20 20.11 -0.85
N ALA A 578 -5.23 21.02 -0.91
CA ALA A 578 -3.94 20.81 -1.57
C ALA A 578 -3.15 19.63 -0.97
N PHE A 579 -3.18 19.49 0.36
CA PHE A 579 -2.62 18.31 1.04
C PHE A 579 -3.32 17.00 0.65
N LEU A 580 -4.65 17.01 0.49
CA LEU A 580 -5.40 15.83 0.05
C LEU A 580 -5.11 15.49 -1.42
N GLU A 581 -4.96 16.47 -2.31
CA GLU A 581 -4.48 16.21 -3.69
C GLU A 581 -3.13 15.51 -3.66
N PHE A 582 -2.14 16.08 -2.96
CA PHE A 582 -0.81 15.49 -2.81
C PHE A 582 -0.92 14.04 -2.33
N CYS A 583 -1.69 13.81 -1.25
CA CYS A 583 -1.86 12.49 -0.65
C CYS A 583 -2.45 11.46 -1.63
N TYR A 584 -3.46 11.84 -2.42
CA TYR A 584 -4.07 10.93 -3.39
C TYR A 584 -3.16 10.69 -4.60
N LEU A 585 -2.43 11.71 -5.06
CA LEU A 585 -1.46 11.60 -6.15
C LEU A 585 -0.27 10.68 -5.78
N VAL A 586 0.37 10.87 -4.62
CA VAL A 586 1.48 9.98 -4.19
C VAL A 586 1.04 8.56 -3.78
N ARG A 587 -0.28 8.33 -3.71
CA ARG A 587 -0.91 7.01 -3.55
C ARG A 587 -1.39 6.42 -4.88
N ARG A 588 -1.19 7.07 -6.03
CA ARG A 588 -1.46 6.43 -7.32
C ARG A 588 -0.47 5.26 -7.54
N PRO A 589 -0.91 4.16 -8.17
CA PRO A 589 -0.11 2.94 -8.35
C PRO A 589 0.76 2.99 -9.61
N VAL A 590 0.44 3.92 -10.51
CA VAL A 590 1.23 4.35 -11.65
C VAL A 590 1.28 5.87 -11.55
N ILE A 591 2.46 6.46 -11.63
CA ILE A 591 2.68 7.90 -11.60
C ILE A 591 3.52 8.24 -12.83
N ASP A 592 3.02 9.09 -13.70
CA ASP A 592 3.74 9.55 -14.89
C ASP A 592 4.32 10.96 -14.73
N GLU A 593 4.93 11.48 -15.77
CA GLU A 593 5.55 12.82 -15.78
C GLU A 593 4.54 13.94 -15.48
N ASP A 594 3.27 13.80 -15.89
CA ASP A 594 2.20 14.75 -15.53
C ASP A 594 1.82 14.59 -14.05
N GLY A 595 1.70 13.35 -13.57
CA GLY A 595 1.48 13.04 -12.17
C GLY A 595 2.56 13.58 -11.23
N LEU A 596 3.83 13.52 -11.63
CA LEU A 596 4.95 14.13 -10.88
C LEU A 596 4.83 15.67 -10.84
N VAL A 597 4.46 16.32 -11.94
CA VAL A 597 4.20 17.78 -11.96
C VAL A 597 2.98 18.14 -11.10
N ALA A 598 1.94 17.31 -11.09
CA ALA A 598 0.77 17.50 -10.22
C ALA A 598 1.13 17.35 -8.72
N ILE A 599 2.03 16.43 -8.37
CA ILE A 599 2.53 16.26 -6.99
C ILE A 599 3.26 17.51 -6.51
N ASP A 600 4.15 18.07 -7.33
CA ASP A 600 4.88 19.30 -6.99
C ASP A 600 3.92 20.48 -6.86
N ASN A 601 3.02 20.69 -7.82
CA ASN A 601 2.01 21.75 -7.78
C ASN A 601 1.10 21.67 -6.53
N ALA A 602 0.74 20.45 -6.10
CA ALA A 602 -0.04 20.22 -4.89
C ALA A 602 0.77 20.51 -3.61
N LEU A 603 2.07 20.18 -3.61
CA LEU A 603 2.98 20.47 -2.51
C LEU A 603 3.26 21.97 -2.36
N ASP A 604 3.54 22.67 -3.46
CA ASP A 604 3.75 24.12 -3.48
C ASP A 604 2.49 24.86 -3.03
N ARG A 605 1.31 24.45 -3.52
CA ARG A 605 0.04 25.01 -3.04
C ARG A 605 -0.18 24.72 -1.56
N PHE A 606 0.18 23.53 -1.05
CA PHE A 606 0.12 23.25 0.38
C PHE A 606 1.07 24.16 1.19
N HIS A 607 2.30 24.36 0.72
CA HIS A 607 3.31 25.22 1.37
C HIS A 607 2.92 26.71 1.37
N LEU A 608 2.22 27.17 0.33
CA LEU A 608 1.62 28.50 0.24
C LEU A 608 0.42 28.65 1.18
N GLU A 609 -0.57 27.78 1.06
CA GLU A 609 -1.85 27.95 1.77
C GLU A 609 -1.66 27.69 3.28
N ARG A 610 -0.74 26.80 3.70
CA ARG A 610 -0.48 26.51 5.14
C ARG A 610 0.00 27.72 5.95
N GLN A 611 0.49 28.78 5.31
CA GLN A 611 0.96 30.00 6.00
C GLN A 611 -0.13 30.66 6.88
N ILE A 612 -1.41 30.40 6.60
CA ILE A 612 -2.52 30.80 7.49
C ILE A 612 -2.32 30.34 8.94
N PHE A 613 -1.73 29.17 9.18
CA PHE A 613 -1.46 28.71 10.55
C PHE A 613 -0.37 29.54 11.26
N VAL A 614 0.52 30.22 10.52
CA VAL A 614 1.45 31.21 11.09
C VAL A 614 0.71 32.51 11.36
N HIS A 615 -0.07 33.00 10.39
CA HIS A 615 -0.81 34.27 10.50
C HIS A 615 -1.83 34.26 11.65
N GLU A 616 -2.53 33.15 11.86
CA GLU A 616 -3.46 32.92 12.98
C GLU A 616 -2.74 32.51 14.28
N GLY A 617 -1.40 32.53 14.35
CA GLY A 617 -0.63 32.27 15.56
C GLY A 617 -0.63 30.82 16.07
N ILE A 618 -1.11 29.86 15.27
CA ILE A 618 -1.14 28.42 15.60
C ILE A 618 0.24 27.77 15.43
N ARG A 619 1.05 28.30 14.50
CA ARG A 619 2.42 27.89 14.17
C ARG A 619 3.35 29.11 14.10
N PRO A 620 3.56 29.85 15.20
CA PRO A 620 4.40 31.05 15.20
C PRO A 620 5.86 30.74 14.84
N ASP A 621 6.35 29.56 15.23
CA ASP A 621 7.70 29.05 14.93
C ASP A 621 7.79 28.32 13.57
N GLY A 622 6.84 28.53 12.66
CA GLY A 622 6.87 27.98 11.31
C GLY A 622 6.68 26.46 11.20
N PHE A 623 7.28 25.85 10.17
CA PHE A 623 6.95 24.49 9.69
C PHE A 623 8.10 23.49 9.71
N SER A 624 9.15 23.71 10.52
CA SER A 624 10.26 22.76 10.75
C SER A 624 9.78 21.49 11.46
N LEU A 625 9.10 20.63 10.69
CA LEU A 625 8.30 19.50 11.11
C LEU A 625 8.57 18.33 10.16
N LEU A 626 9.37 17.38 10.62
CA LEU A 626 9.93 16.30 9.80
C LEU A 626 8.90 15.50 8.99
N ARG A 627 7.67 15.33 9.51
CA ARG A 627 6.60 14.63 8.77
C ARG A 627 6.04 15.45 7.60
N GLN A 628 6.00 16.79 7.68
CA GLN A 628 5.68 17.65 6.53
C GLN A 628 6.88 17.79 5.60
N HIS A 629 8.08 18.06 6.13
CA HIS A 629 9.31 18.11 5.34
C HIS A 629 9.52 16.82 4.50
N SER A 630 9.12 15.65 5.00
CA SER A 630 9.22 14.39 4.24
C SER A 630 8.56 14.46 2.86
N MET A 631 7.53 15.32 2.67
CA MET A 631 6.79 15.48 1.42
C MET A 631 7.69 15.95 0.27
N VAL A 632 8.71 16.78 0.53
CA VAL A 632 9.63 17.28 -0.53
C VAL A 632 10.49 16.16 -1.14
N HIS A 633 10.61 15.02 -0.46
CA HIS A 633 11.37 13.86 -0.95
C HIS A 633 10.53 12.93 -1.83
N TYR A 634 9.20 13.08 -1.87
CA TYR A 634 8.33 12.10 -2.55
C TYR A 634 8.56 12.04 -4.05
N ARG A 635 8.71 13.19 -4.75
CA ARG A 635 9.00 13.21 -6.19
C ARG A 635 10.23 12.35 -6.51
N THR A 636 11.35 12.63 -5.83
CA THR A 636 12.61 11.89 -5.98
C THR A 636 12.46 10.41 -5.64
N LEU A 637 11.75 10.07 -4.55
CA LEU A 637 11.56 8.68 -4.15
C LEU A 637 10.66 7.89 -5.11
N ILE A 638 9.69 8.54 -5.75
CA ILE A 638 8.89 7.93 -6.83
C ILE A 638 9.77 7.64 -8.04
N GLN A 639 10.61 8.62 -8.44
CA GLN A 639 11.51 8.43 -9.58
C GLN A 639 12.58 7.37 -9.31
N GLU A 640 13.08 7.26 -8.08
CA GLU A 640 14.09 6.25 -7.71
C GLU A 640 13.53 4.85 -7.48
N PHE A 641 12.32 4.70 -6.92
CA PHE A 641 11.80 3.41 -6.44
C PHE A 641 10.41 2.99 -6.96
N GLY A 642 9.81 3.72 -7.89
CA GLY A 642 8.45 3.44 -8.38
C GLY A 642 7.35 3.94 -7.45
N ALA A 643 6.12 3.45 -7.62
CA ALA A 643 4.97 3.92 -6.87
C ALA A 643 5.07 3.57 -5.35
N PRO A 644 4.88 4.53 -4.42
CA PRO A 644 5.13 4.34 -2.99
C PRO A 644 4.30 3.24 -2.31
N ASN A 645 3.16 2.87 -2.90
CA ASN A 645 2.27 1.83 -2.40
C ASN A 645 2.95 0.48 -2.14
N GLY A 646 4.01 0.16 -2.89
CA GLY A 646 4.78 -1.08 -2.72
C GLY A 646 5.87 -1.05 -1.66
N LEU A 647 6.09 0.08 -0.98
CA LEU A 647 7.26 0.35 -0.13
C LEU A 647 6.91 1.09 1.18
N CYS A 648 5.64 1.06 1.59
CA CYS A 648 5.12 1.78 2.75
C CYS A 648 4.98 0.87 3.99
N SER A 649 5.08 1.45 5.19
CA SER A 649 4.88 0.76 6.48
C SER A 649 3.49 0.11 6.64
N SER A 650 2.51 0.47 5.80
CA SER A 650 1.20 -0.20 5.76
C SER A 650 1.31 -1.70 5.47
N ILE A 651 2.33 -2.14 4.73
CA ILE A 651 2.54 -3.56 4.42
C ILE A 651 3.07 -4.31 5.67
N THR A 652 4.00 -3.71 6.42
CA THR A 652 4.51 -4.28 7.67
C THR A 652 3.46 -4.23 8.78
N GLU A 653 2.74 -3.12 9.00
CA GLU A 653 1.68 -3.01 10.01
C GLU A 653 0.55 -4.03 9.77
N SER A 654 0.22 -4.35 8.51
CA SER A 654 -0.70 -5.45 8.20
C SER A 654 -0.08 -6.83 8.47
N LYS A 655 1.18 -7.08 8.04
CA LYS A 655 1.88 -8.35 8.34
C LYS A 655 2.08 -8.56 9.86
N HIS A 656 2.18 -7.50 10.68
CA HIS A 656 2.22 -7.60 12.15
C HIS A 656 0.99 -8.31 12.73
N ILE A 657 -0.19 -8.17 12.09
CA ILE A 657 -1.42 -8.85 12.53
C ILE A 657 -1.24 -10.37 12.43
N LYS A 658 -0.83 -10.84 11.24
CA LYS A 658 -0.69 -12.27 10.91
C LYS A 658 0.56 -12.92 11.50
N ALA A 659 1.69 -12.21 11.53
CA ALA A 659 2.99 -12.76 11.93
C ALA A 659 3.31 -12.61 13.43
N ILE A 660 2.64 -11.69 14.15
CA ILE A 660 2.95 -11.37 15.55
C ILE A 660 1.70 -11.42 16.43
N LYS A 661 0.67 -10.62 16.13
CA LYS A 661 -0.51 -10.44 16.99
C LYS A 661 -1.44 -11.66 17.00
N GLN A 662 -1.48 -12.47 15.93
CA GLN A 662 -2.20 -13.75 15.89
C GLN A 662 -1.39 -14.87 16.58
N PRO A 663 -0.13 -15.17 16.22
CA PRO A 663 0.71 -16.14 16.92
C PRO A 663 0.82 -15.90 18.43
N TRP A 664 0.98 -14.65 18.88
CA TRP A 664 0.98 -14.34 20.32
C TRP A 664 -0.37 -14.63 20.98
N ARG A 665 -1.50 -14.32 20.32
CA ARG A 665 -2.85 -14.63 20.84
C ARG A 665 -3.10 -16.14 20.98
N ARG A 666 -2.56 -16.95 20.06
CA ARG A 666 -2.61 -18.43 20.01
C ARG A 666 -1.64 -19.10 20.99
N SER A 667 -0.51 -18.45 21.31
CA SER A 667 0.47 -18.94 22.31
C SER A 667 -0.10 -19.00 23.73
N SER A 668 0.59 -19.72 24.63
CA SER A 668 0.32 -19.68 26.09
C SER A 668 0.59 -18.32 26.75
N ARG A 669 1.15 -17.35 26.01
CA ARG A 669 1.56 -16.00 26.44
C ARG A 669 2.69 -15.97 27.48
N PHE A 670 3.11 -17.12 28.01
CA PHE A 670 4.30 -17.31 28.83
C PHE A 670 5.49 -17.69 27.95
N ASN A 671 6.58 -16.92 28.01
CA ASN A 671 7.78 -17.07 27.17
C ASN A 671 7.46 -17.33 25.68
N ALA A 672 6.48 -16.58 25.16
CA ALA A 672 5.78 -16.90 23.92
C ALA A 672 6.62 -16.87 22.64
N LEU A 673 7.85 -16.32 22.65
CA LEU A 673 8.64 -16.15 21.43
C LEU A 673 8.86 -17.47 20.69
N GLY A 674 9.38 -18.51 21.34
CA GLY A 674 9.62 -19.81 20.71
C GLY A 674 8.35 -20.42 20.09
N GLN A 675 7.22 -20.32 20.79
CA GLN A 675 5.91 -20.75 20.26
C GLN A 675 5.51 -19.95 19.02
N MET A 676 5.79 -18.63 18.99
CA MET A 676 5.54 -17.78 17.83
C MET A 676 6.47 -18.09 16.65
N LEU A 677 7.71 -18.54 16.90
CA LEU A 677 8.61 -19.00 15.83
C LEU A 677 8.03 -20.25 15.14
N THR A 678 7.67 -21.28 15.94
CA THR A 678 7.06 -22.52 15.45
C THR A 678 5.74 -22.24 14.73
N ILE A 679 4.82 -21.47 15.32
CA ILE A 679 3.53 -21.14 14.68
C ILE A 679 3.75 -20.45 13.33
N ASN A 680 4.71 -19.52 13.21
CA ASN A 680 5.02 -18.89 11.92
C ASN A 680 5.64 -19.88 10.92
N GLN A 681 6.52 -20.80 11.36
CA GLN A 681 7.12 -21.83 10.50
C GLN A 681 6.07 -22.79 9.94
N CYS A 682 5.19 -23.33 10.79
CA CYS A 682 4.09 -24.20 10.37
C CYS A 682 3.11 -23.48 9.40
N LEU A 683 2.84 -22.18 9.63
CA LEU A 683 1.99 -21.37 8.75
C LEU A 683 2.63 -21.07 7.39
N ASP A 684 3.95 -20.79 7.36
CA ASP A 684 4.69 -20.59 6.11
C ASP A 684 4.78 -21.91 5.31
N LYS A 685 5.05 -23.05 5.98
CA LYS A 685 5.04 -24.41 5.38
C LYS A 685 3.69 -24.76 4.77
N LEU A 686 2.59 -24.62 5.52
CA LEU A 686 1.23 -24.85 5.01
C LEU A 686 0.89 -23.96 3.80
N ALA A 687 1.33 -22.70 3.80
CA ALA A 687 1.12 -21.80 2.67
C ALA A 687 1.94 -22.21 1.43
N ALA A 688 3.20 -22.62 1.61
CA ALA A 688 4.06 -23.05 0.52
C ALA A 688 3.58 -24.36 -0.14
N ILE A 689 3.25 -25.39 0.65
CA ILE A 689 2.75 -26.66 0.09
C ILE A 689 1.38 -26.49 -0.58
N ARG A 690 0.55 -25.56 -0.10
CA ARG A 690 -0.73 -25.20 -0.75
C ARG A 690 -0.52 -24.64 -2.16
N VAL A 691 0.48 -23.77 -2.34
CA VAL A 691 0.86 -23.25 -3.67
C VAL A 691 1.44 -24.37 -4.55
N HIS A 692 2.27 -25.24 -3.98
CA HIS A 692 2.80 -26.42 -4.68
C HIS A 692 1.68 -27.32 -5.23
N PHE A 693 0.72 -27.74 -4.40
CA PHE A 693 -0.43 -28.54 -4.85
C PHE A 693 -1.35 -27.78 -5.83
N HIS A 694 -1.50 -26.47 -5.70
CA HIS A 694 -2.29 -25.67 -6.65
C HIS A 694 -1.62 -25.59 -8.03
N SER A 695 -0.31 -25.34 -8.09
CA SER A 695 0.45 -25.26 -9.35
C SER A 695 0.51 -26.58 -10.13
N HIS A 696 0.39 -27.72 -9.43
CA HIS A 696 0.24 -29.05 -10.03
C HIS A 696 -1.22 -29.45 -10.35
N GLY A 697 -2.19 -28.54 -10.14
CA GLY A 697 -3.61 -28.78 -10.41
C GLY A 697 -4.33 -29.69 -9.40
N MET A 698 -3.60 -30.22 -8.40
CA MET A 698 -4.09 -31.19 -7.41
C MET A 698 -5.18 -30.62 -6.50
N LEU A 699 -5.31 -29.28 -6.45
CA LEU A 699 -6.37 -28.60 -5.70
C LEU A 699 -7.61 -28.18 -6.52
N ALA A 700 -7.72 -28.52 -7.81
CA ALA A 700 -8.99 -28.37 -8.54
C ALA A 700 -10.08 -29.24 -7.90
N ASN A 701 -11.29 -28.71 -7.65
CA ASN A 701 -12.40 -29.39 -6.95
C ASN A 701 -12.10 -29.75 -5.47
N SER A 702 -11.90 -28.72 -4.63
CA SER A 702 -11.81 -28.83 -3.17
C SER A 702 -13.11 -29.30 -2.52
N VAL A 703 -13.02 -29.92 -1.34
CA VAL A 703 -14.20 -30.24 -0.52
C VAL A 703 -14.97 -28.96 -0.13
N PHE A 704 -14.29 -27.80 -0.11
CA PHE A 704 -14.91 -26.49 0.10
C PHE A 704 -15.51 -25.86 -1.18
N THR A 705 -15.04 -26.25 -2.37
CA THR A 705 -15.78 -25.98 -3.62
C THR A 705 -16.81 -27.07 -3.81
N LEU A 706 -17.99 -26.85 -3.22
CA LEU A 706 -19.18 -27.66 -3.47
C LEU A 706 -19.35 -27.91 -4.98
N PRO A 707 -19.85 -29.09 -5.41
CA PRO A 707 -20.30 -29.26 -6.79
C PRO A 707 -21.32 -28.16 -7.12
N ASP A 708 -21.36 -27.69 -8.37
CA ASP A 708 -22.15 -26.50 -8.75
C ASP A 708 -23.67 -26.75 -8.71
N ASP A 709 -24.20 -26.72 -7.50
CA ASP A 709 -25.63 -26.69 -7.17
C ASP A 709 -26.03 -25.28 -6.68
N GLY A 710 -25.43 -24.25 -7.29
CA GLY A 710 -25.90 -22.86 -7.23
C GLY A 710 -25.73 -22.09 -5.90
N THR A 711 -25.16 -22.68 -4.84
CA THR A 711 -24.95 -22.03 -3.54
C THR A 711 -23.49 -22.01 -3.11
N ALA A 712 -22.76 -20.95 -3.47
CA ALA A 712 -21.46 -20.65 -2.90
C ALA A 712 -21.59 -20.33 -1.39
N SER A 713 -20.81 -21.01 -0.55
CA SER A 713 -20.78 -20.82 0.91
C SER A 713 -19.47 -20.16 1.34
N THR A 714 -19.47 -18.83 1.42
CA THR A 714 -18.33 -18.04 1.91
C THR A 714 -18.15 -18.27 3.41
N THR A 715 -17.05 -18.92 3.80
CA THR A 715 -16.69 -19.17 5.21
C THR A 715 -15.23 -18.78 5.51
N ASP A 716 -14.93 -17.51 5.28
CA ASP A 716 -14.00 -16.78 6.16
C ASP A 716 -14.86 -15.96 7.14
N ILE A 717 -14.45 -15.88 8.40
CA ILE A 717 -15.24 -15.27 9.49
C ILE A 717 -15.01 -13.74 9.48
N PRO A 718 -16.05 -12.90 9.27
CA PRO A 718 -15.87 -11.45 9.26
C PRO A 718 -15.60 -10.87 10.66
N ASP A 719 -14.59 -10.02 10.78
CA ASP A 719 -14.26 -9.26 12.00
C ASP A 719 -14.97 -7.89 11.98
N ASP A 720 -16.30 -7.95 12.14
CA ASP A 720 -17.29 -6.87 12.37
C ASP A 720 -17.26 -5.62 11.44
N ASN A 721 -16.50 -5.65 10.35
CA ASN A 721 -16.53 -4.66 9.28
C ASN A 721 -17.41 -5.14 8.11
N ASP A 722 -18.20 -4.20 7.57
CA ASP A 722 -19.01 -4.43 6.38
C ASP A 722 -18.14 -4.37 5.12
N ASP A 723 -17.51 -5.49 4.77
CA ASP A 723 -16.87 -5.67 3.46
C ASP A 723 -17.94 -5.79 2.37
N ASP A 724 -18.46 -4.61 2.01
CA ASP A 724 -19.43 -4.36 0.94
C ASP A 724 -18.80 -4.34 -0.46
N ASP A 725 -17.47 -4.37 -0.48
CA ASP A 725 -16.58 -4.42 -1.63
C ASP A 725 -15.98 -5.83 -1.78
N GLU A 726 -15.79 -6.29 -3.02
CA GLU A 726 -15.25 -7.61 -3.33
C GLU A 726 -14.06 -7.47 -4.29
N ILE A 727 -12.96 -8.17 -3.98
CA ILE A 727 -11.78 -8.27 -4.85
C ILE A 727 -12.04 -9.38 -5.87
N ILE A 728 -11.82 -9.10 -7.17
CA ILE A 728 -12.02 -10.09 -8.24
C ILE A 728 -10.75 -10.26 -9.08
N GLU A 729 -10.44 -11.51 -9.41
CA GLU A 729 -9.43 -11.86 -10.40
C GLU A 729 -10.08 -11.93 -11.78
N GLY A 730 -9.58 -11.18 -12.76
CA GLY A 730 -10.19 -11.10 -14.08
C GLY A 730 -9.48 -10.19 -15.08
N GLN A 731 -9.99 -10.17 -16.31
CA GLN A 731 -9.52 -9.26 -17.36
C GLN A 731 -9.84 -7.80 -17.00
N LYS A 732 -8.89 -6.89 -17.24
CA LYS A 732 -9.10 -5.45 -17.01
C LYS A 732 -10.19 -4.91 -17.93
N ILE A 733 -11.23 -4.34 -17.33
CA ILE A 733 -12.33 -3.60 -17.97
C ILE A 733 -12.45 -2.23 -17.30
N LEU A 734 -12.93 -1.22 -18.05
CA LEU A 734 -13.04 0.15 -17.54
C LEU A 734 -14.09 0.20 -16.40
N GLY A 735 -15.29 -0.28 -16.72
CA GLY A 735 -16.41 -0.52 -15.81
C GLY A 735 -17.42 -1.45 -16.48
N GLU A 736 -18.17 -2.21 -15.70
CA GLU A 736 -19.34 -2.98 -16.14
C GLU A 736 -20.35 -3.04 -14.99
N VAL A 737 -21.63 -2.77 -15.27
CA VAL A 737 -22.69 -2.77 -14.26
C VAL A 737 -23.69 -3.89 -14.51
N LYS A 738 -23.85 -4.79 -13.53
CA LYS A 738 -24.72 -5.97 -13.60
C LYS A 738 -25.75 -6.00 -12.49
N LEU A 739 -27.01 -6.30 -12.83
CA LEU A 739 -28.09 -6.49 -11.86
C LEU A 739 -27.83 -7.70 -10.95
N ALA A 740 -28.34 -7.64 -9.72
CA ALA A 740 -28.26 -8.76 -8.78
C ALA A 740 -28.88 -10.05 -9.35
N ARG A 741 -28.28 -11.23 -9.08
CA ARG A 741 -28.73 -12.55 -9.61
C ARG A 741 -30.19 -12.94 -9.27
N LYS A 742 -30.87 -12.22 -8.36
CA LYS A 742 -32.24 -12.53 -7.90
C LYS A 742 -33.11 -11.26 -7.86
N TYR A 743 -34.22 -11.28 -8.58
CA TYR A 743 -35.26 -10.24 -8.54
C TYR A 743 -36.19 -10.39 -7.31
N LEU A 744 -36.89 -9.32 -6.96
CA LEU A 744 -37.84 -9.25 -5.84
C LEU A 744 -39.15 -9.98 -6.16
N LYS A 745 -39.29 -11.22 -5.65
CA LYS A 745 -40.44 -12.11 -5.91
C LYS A 745 -41.83 -11.54 -5.53
N LYS A 746 -41.91 -10.48 -4.71
CA LYS A 746 -43.17 -9.89 -4.20
C LYS A 746 -43.60 -8.61 -4.93
N CYS A 747 -42.85 -8.13 -5.92
CA CYS A 747 -43.22 -6.94 -6.70
C CYS A 747 -44.20 -7.29 -7.84
N PRO A 748 -45.13 -6.39 -8.20
CA PRO A 748 -45.91 -6.50 -9.44
C PRO A 748 -45.02 -6.54 -10.69
N ARG A 749 -45.47 -7.20 -11.75
CA ARG A 749 -44.72 -7.34 -13.02
C ARG A 749 -45.28 -6.54 -14.19
N ASN A 750 -46.45 -5.94 -14.08
CA ASN A 750 -46.96 -4.96 -15.04
C ASN A 750 -46.56 -3.55 -14.57
N ILE A 751 -46.11 -2.69 -15.48
CA ILE A 751 -45.52 -1.39 -15.13
C ILE A 751 -46.52 -0.43 -14.45
N VAL A 752 -47.80 -0.45 -14.86
CA VAL A 752 -48.88 0.39 -14.30
C VAL A 752 -49.34 -0.09 -12.92
N GLN A 753 -49.20 -1.38 -12.62
CA GLN A 753 -49.36 -1.92 -11.26
C GLN A 753 -48.14 -1.62 -10.39
N LEU A 754 -46.94 -1.69 -10.96
CA LEU A 754 -45.69 -1.44 -10.25
C LEU A 754 -45.55 0.04 -9.87
N SER A 755 -45.84 0.99 -10.77
CA SER A 755 -45.86 2.43 -10.48
C SER A 755 -46.75 2.77 -9.28
N LYS A 756 -47.96 2.21 -9.24
CA LYS A 756 -48.92 2.35 -8.13
C LYS A 756 -48.42 1.72 -6.83
N TYR A 757 -47.87 0.50 -6.89
CA TYR A 757 -47.29 -0.19 -5.72
C TYR A 757 -46.06 0.54 -5.15
N LEU A 758 -45.21 1.09 -6.02
CA LEU A 758 -44.01 1.82 -5.65
C LEU A 758 -44.30 3.28 -5.25
N LYS A 759 -45.48 3.83 -5.55
CA LYS A 759 -45.79 5.28 -5.47
C LYS A 759 -44.88 6.14 -6.37
N LEU A 760 -44.56 5.64 -7.56
CA LEU A 760 -43.78 6.33 -8.60
C LEU A 760 -44.69 6.53 -9.82
N PRO A 761 -45.59 7.53 -9.83
CA PRO A 761 -46.68 7.60 -10.81
C PRO A 761 -46.17 7.68 -12.26
N GLN A 762 -45.13 8.47 -12.52
CA GLN A 762 -44.51 8.68 -13.84
C GLN A 762 -43.73 7.46 -14.38
N LEU A 763 -43.45 6.43 -13.56
CA LEU A 763 -42.61 5.29 -13.98
C LEU A 763 -43.13 4.55 -15.24
N HIS A 764 -44.44 4.61 -15.54
CA HIS A 764 -44.98 4.00 -16.76
C HIS A 764 -44.75 4.85 -18.01
N THR A 765 -44.95 6.17 -17.95
CA THR A 765 -44.70 7.08 -19.07
C THR A 765 -43.21 7.19 -19.38
N LEU A 766 -42.36 7.25 -18.34
CA LEU A 766 -40.90 7.25 -18.49
C LEU A 766 -40.37 5.96 -19.13
N VAL A 767 -41.05 4.82 -18.95
CA VAL A 767 -40.72 3.57 -19.66
C VAL A 767 -41.14 3.62 -21.14
N TRP A 768 -42.26 4.28 -21.47
CA TRP A 768 -42.67 4.46 -22.86
C TRP A 768 -41.73 5.42 -23.61
N GLN A 769 -41.37 6.54 -22.98
CA GLN A 769 -40.37 7.49 -23.51
C GLN A 769 -39.00 6.81 -23.70
N PHE A 770 -38.48 6.11 -22.70
CA PHE A 770 -37.23 5.35 -22.85
C PHE A 770 -37.31 4.33 -24.00
N LEU A 771 -38.42 3.59 -24.16
CA LEU A 771 -38.56 2.66 -25.28
C LEU A 771 -38.68 3.36 -26.64
N TYR A 772 -39.23 4.57 -26.71
CA TYR A 772 -39.21 5.41 -27.92
C TYR A 772 -37.78 5.81 -28.30
N GLU A 773 -36.98 6.25 -27.33
CA GLU A 773 -35.55 6.55 -27.49
C GLU A 773 -34.74 5.32 -27.96
N GLN A 774 -35.03 4.13 -27.41
CA GLN A 774 -34.40 2.88 -27.87
C GLN A 774 -34.83 2.42 -29.29
N GLU A 775 -35.85 3.06 -29.90
CA GLU A 775 -36.30 2.79 -31.28
C GLU A 775 -35.85 3.87 -32.29
N HIS A 776 -35.33 5.01 -31.83
CA HIS A 776 -35.00 6.18 -32.66
C HIS A 776 -33.60 6.71 -32.32
N GLU A 777 -32.58 6.26 -33.06
CA GLU A 777 -31.16 6.57 -32.81
C GLU A 777 -30.83 8.08 -32.88
N ASP A 778 -31.55 8.84 -33.73
CA ASP A 778 -31.47 10.31 -33.83
C ASP A 778 -32.84 10.93 -33.48
N LEU A 779 -32.90 11.70 -32.39
CA LEU A 779 -34.12 12.44 -31.97
C LEU A 779 -34.06 13.91 -32.43
N ASP A 780 -34.99 14.31 -33.31
CA ASP A 780 -35.14 15.71 -33.78
C ASP A 780 -35.57 16.70 -32.66
N ILE A 781 -36.08 16.20 -31.53
CA ILE A 781 -36.58 16.98 -30.38
C ILE A 781 -36.19 16.31 -29.05
N PRO A 782 -36.11 17.05 -27.93
CA PRO A 782 -35.87 16.46 -26.61
C PRO A 782 -36.93 15.40 -26.23
N LEU A 783 -36.51 14.34 -25.55
CA LEU A 783 -37.40 13.21 -25.20
C LEU A 783 -38.58 13.60 -24.28
N ASP A 784 -38.45 14.68 -23.51
CA ASP A 784 -39.52 15.26 -22.69
C ASP A 784 -40.57 16.05 -23.50
N ASP A 785 -40.24 16.45 -24.74
CA ASP A 785 -41.15 17.15 -25.67
C ASP A 785 -41.86 16.18 -26.64
N VAL A 786 -41.46 14.89 -26.68
CA VAL A 786 -42.13 13.84 -27.47
C VAL A 786 -43.54 13.58 -26.90
N PRO A 787 -44.61 13.62 -27.72
CA PRO A 787 -45.95 13.29 -27.25
C PRO A 787 -46.05 11.85 -26.78
N LEU A 788 -46.68 11.63 -25.62
CA LEU A 788 -46.88 10.28 -25.07
C LEU A 788 -47.75 9.38 -25.95
N ASP A 789 -48.59 9.97 -26.81
CA ASP A 789 -49.42 9.25 -27.79
C ASP A 789 -48.58 8.69 -28.97
N ASP A 790 -47.35 9.19 -29.18
CA ASP A 790 -46.40 8.70 -30.18
C ASP A 790 -45.40 7.67 -29.59
N CYS A 791 -45.39 7.48 -28.26
CA CYS A 791 -44.53 6.53 -27.56
C CYS A 791 -45.13 5.09 -27.53
N PRO A 792 -44.31 4.02 -27.56
CA PRO A 792 -44.82 2.65 -27.56
C PRO A 792 -45.44 2.23 -26.21
N GLU A 793 -46.75 1.90 -26.22
CA GLU A 793 -47.47 1.40 -25.02
C GLU A 793 -46.91 0.05 -24.53
N PHE A 794 -46.11 0.10 -23.46
CA PHE A 794 -45.53 -1.09 -22.84
C PHE A 794 -46.51 -1.85 -21.92
N GLU A 795 -47.12 -2.92 -22.43
CA GLU A 795 -47.87 -3.91 -21.62
C GLU A 795 -47.01 -5.05 -21.02
N GLY A 796 -45.71 -5.10 -21.38
CA GLY A 796 -44.84 -6.23 -21.08
C GLY A 796 -44.50 -6.45 -19.60
N ARG A 797 -43.60 -7.41 -19.34
CA ARG A 797 -43.18 -7.77 -17.98
C ARG A 797 -41.94 -7.00 -17.55
N VAL A 798 -41.99 -6.48 -16.34
CA VAL A 798 -40.83 -5.98 -15.60
C VAL A 798 -40.47 -6.84 -14.39
N TYR A 799 -39.19 -6.87 -14.05
CA TYR A 799 -38.64 -7.57 -12.88
C TYR A 799 -37.75 -6.61 -12.10
N VAL A 800 -38.05 -6.39 -10.80
CA VAL A 800 -37.35 -5.41 -9.95
C VAL A 800 -36.20 -6.07 -9.18
N TYR A 801 -35.07 -5.38 -9.07
CA TYR A 801 -33.86 -5.84 -8.38
C TYR A 801 -33.51 -4.91 -7.22
N PRO A 802 -32.94 -5.43 -6.10
CA PRO A 802 -32.60 -4.61 -4.92
C PRO A 802 -31.30 -3.79 -5.09
N SER A 803 -30.43 -4.21 -6.01
CA SER A 803 -29.11 -3.63 -6.22
C SER A 803 -28.57 -4.01 -7.60
N ALA A 804 -27.64 -3.21 -8.09
CA ALA A 804 -26.68 -3.60 -9.11
C ALA A 804 -25.32 -3.88 -8.46
N THR A 805 -24.36 -4.25 -9.29
CA THR A 805 -22.95 -4.45 -9.01
C THR A 805 -22.19 -3.67 -10.07
N ALA A 806 -21.32 -2.74 -9.70
CA ALA A 806 -20.32 -2.22 -10.64
C ALA A 806 -19.01 -3.00 -10.47
N THR A 807 -18.28 -3.22 -11.55
CA THR A 807 -16.98 -3.90 -11.54
C THR A 807 -16.01 -3.14 -12.44
N TYR A 808 -14.99 -2.52 -11.85
CA TYR A 808 -14.11 -1.54 -12.50
C TYR A 808 -12.65 -1.68 -12.04
N TYR A 809 -11.72 -1.11 -12.81
CA TYR A 809 -10.30 -1.14 -12.48
C TYR A 809 -9.94 -0.07 -11.43
N ALA A 810 -9.91 -0.42 -10.14
CA ALA A 810 -9.51 0.47 -9.05
C ALA A 810 -8.07 0.18 -8.61
N PRO A 811 -7.07 0.97 -9.03
CA PRO A 811 -5.74 0.40 -9.22
C PRO A 811 -4.85 0.40 -7.97
N SER A 812 -5.28 1.02 -6.85
CA SER A 812 -4.43 1.28 -5.68
C SER A 812 -5.01 0.95 -4.29
N ASP A 813 -6.30 0.70 -4.11
CA ASP A 813 -6.81 0.14 -2.84
C ASP A 813 -6.50 -1.37 -2.73
N ILE A 814 -7.08 -2.15 -1.81
CA ILE A 814 -6.51 -3.46 -1.43
C ILE A 814 -6.59 -4.48 -2.60
N LEU A 815 -5.43 -4.98 -3.04
CA LEU A 815 -5.27 -5.62 -4.35
C LEU A 815 -5.37 -7.16 -4.30
N GLY A 816 -6.24 -7.70 -5.16
CA GLY A 816 -6.07 -9.03 -5.76
C GLY A 816 -5.33 -8.98 -7.10
N ILE A 817 -5.28 -10.12 -7.80
CA ILE A 817 -4.61 -10.22 -9.10
C ILE A 817 -5.36 -9.37 -10.14
N GLY A 818 -4.63 -8.51 -10.86
CA GLY A 818 -5.19 -7.63 -11.89
C GLY A 818 -5.72 -6.27 -11.41
N GLY A 819 -6.11 -6.12 -10.13
CA GLY A 819 -6.60 -4.85 -9.57
C GLY A 819 -8.05 -4.48 -9.94
N MET A 820 -8.91 -5.48 -10.17
CA MET A 820 -10.34 -5.27 -10.38
C MET A 820 -11.07 -5.17 -9.03
N HIS A 821 -11.88 -4.13 -8.89
CA HIS A 821 -12.73 -3.87 -7.73
C HIS A 821 -14.19 -4.10 -8.08
N ARG A 822 -14.96 -4.55 -7.10
CA ARG A 822 -16.41 -4.74 -7.23
C ARG A 822 -17.14 -4.12 -6.05
N GLU A 823 -18.08 -3.24 -6.35
CA GLU A 823 -18.94 -2.57 -5.36
C GLU A 823 -20.43 -2.98 -5.53
N ARG A 824 -21.28 -2.54 -4.60
CA ARG A 824 -22.73 -2.82 -4.65
C ARG A 824 -23.60 -1.56 -4.49
N ILE A 825 -23.99 -0.98 -5.62
CA ILE A 825 -24.96 0.11 -5.74
C ILE A 825 -26.37 -0.38 -5.37
N ARG A 826 -27.03 0.26 -4.38
CA ARG A 826 -28.33 -0.19 -3.84
C ARG A 826 -29.50 0.72 -4.18
N SER A 827 -30.66 0.09 -4.29
CA SER A 827 -31.97 0.72 -4.39
C SER A 827 -33.00 -0.10 -3.59
N THR A 828 -32.94 -0.03 -2.26
CA THR A 828 -33.81 -0.80 -1.35
C THR A 828 -34.72 0.09 -0.50
N ARG A 829 -35.97 -0.33 -0.30
CA ARG A 829 -36.98 0.42 0.49
C ARG A 829 -36.84 0.27 2.01
N SER A 830 -35.99 -0.64 2.43
CA SER A 830 -35.47 -0.79 3.78
C SER A 830 -34.10 -1.44 3.68
N TRP A 831 -33.18 -1.11 4.59
CA TRP A 831 -31.85 -1.71 4.70
C TRP A 831 -31.60 -2.05 6.18
N ARG A 832 -31.33 -3.33 6.47
CA ARG A 832 -31.17 -3.88 7.84
C ARG A 832 -32.31 -3.47 8.79
N ASP A 833 -33.56 -3.66 8.32
CA ASP A 833 -34.81 -3.25 8.98
C ASP A 833 -34.92 -1.74 9.32
N GLY A 834 -33.98 -0.93 8.83
CA GLY A 834 -33.96 0.53 8.90
C GLY A 834 -34.59 1.21 7.67
N PRO A 835 -34.32 2.52 7.47
CA PRO A 835 -34.83 3.31 6.35
C PRO A 835 -34.40 2.79 4.96
N ALA A 836 -34.97 3.40 3.92
CA ALA A 836 -34.58 3.14 2.53
C ALA A 836 -33.14 3.57 2.25
N ARG A 837 -32.46 2.85 1.34
CA ARG A 837 -31.12 3.18 0.82
C ARG A 837 -31.19 3.24 -0.71
N PHE A 838 -30.97 4.44 -1.23
CA PHE A 838 -30.95 4.78 -2.66
C PHE A 838 -29.62 5.47 -2.93
N ASP A 839 -28.67 4.70 -3.47
CA ASP A 839 -27.29 5.13 -3.68
C ASP A 839 -27.18 6.04 -4.92
N CYS A 840 -26.13 6.85 -4.97
CA CYS A 840 -25.82 7.68 -6.13
C CYS A 840 -24.79 6.99 -7.05
N VAL A 841 -24.77 7.41 -8.30
CA VAL A 841 -23.97 6.85 -9.40
C VAL A 841 -23.40 7.96 -10.29
N PHE A 842 -22.27 7.69 -10.91
CA PHE A 842 -21.79 8.40 -12.09
C PHE A 842 -22.41 7.76 -13.33
N VAL A 843 -22.88 8.61 -14.25
CA VAL A 843 -23.42 8.24 -15.56
C VAL A 843 -22.53 8.90 -16.61
N GLU A 844 -22.21 8.20 -17.70
CA GLU A 844 -21.49 8.78 -18.83
C GLU A 844 -22.35 9.85 -19.52
N ALA A 845 -21.75 10.97 -19.91
CA ALA A 845 -22.43 12.10 -20.53
C ALA A 845 -21.72 12.63 -21.78
N ASN A 846 -20.38 12.74 -21.74
CA ASN A 846 -19.56 12.99 -22.91
C ASN A 846 -18.18 12.32 -22.75
N PRO A 847 -17.87 11.23 -23.48
CA PRO A 847 -16.62 10.50 -23.33
C PRO A 847 -15.36 11.28 -23.75
N ASP A 848 -15.50 12.38 -24.50
CA ASP A 848 -14.37 13.22 -24.95
C ASP A 848 -13.97 14.32 -23.93
N GLU A 849 -14.80 14.60 -22.92
CA GLU A 849 -14.53 15.63 -21.89
C GLU A 849 -13.89 15.02 -20.62
N PRO A 850 -12.77 15.56 -20.10
CA PRO A 850 -12.05 14.95 -18.99
C PRO A 850 -12.71 15.20 -17.62
N GLY A 851 -12.63 14.19 -16.75
CA GLY A 851 -13.15 14.26 -15.39
C GLY A 851 -14.68 14.40 -15.35
N PHE A 852 -15.20 15.06 -14.33
CA PHE A 852 -16.65 15.23 -14.15
C PHE A 852 -17.35 16.02 -15.26
N ARG A 853 -16.61 16.64 -16.20
CA ARG A 853 -17.21 17.28 -17.38
C ARG A 853 -17.78 16.28 -18.37
N GLY A 854 -17.19 15.09 -18.45
CA GLY A 854 -17.71 13.96 -19.23
C GLY A 854 -18.78 13.15 -18.51
N LEU A 855 -19.18 13.53 -17.29
CA LEU A 855 -20.02 12.72 -16.41
C LEU A 855 -21.25 13.50 -15.91
N HIS A 856 -22.27 12.75 -15.51
CA HIS A 856 -23.39 13.24 -14.71
C HIS A 856 -23.46 12.48 -13.37
N ALA A 857 -24.02 13.14 -12.35
CA ALA A 857 -24.34 12.50 -11.08
C ALA A 857 -25.85 12.22 -10.99
N ALA A 858 -26.22 11.01 -10.59
CA ALA A 858 -27.62 10.61 -10.46
C ALA A 858 -27.84 9.77 -9.19
N ARG A 859 -29.08 9.67 -8.71
CA ARG A 859 -29.49 8.77 -7.60
C ARG A 859 -30.48 7.74 -8.07
N VAL A 860 -30.18 6.46 -7.85
CA VAL A 860 -30.99 5.34 -8.33
C VAL A 860 -32.18 5.09 -7.40
N LEU A 861 -33.40 5.18 -7.94
CA LEU A 861 -34.66 4.93 -7.24
C LEU A 861 -35.24 3.53 -7.50
N LEU A 862 -34.84 2.89 -8.59
CA LEU A 862 -35.26 1.53 -8.96
C LEU A 862 -34.24 0.89 -9.91
N PHE A 863 -33.86 -0.37 -9.66
CA PHE A 863 -33.25 -1.23 -10.68
C PHE A 863 -34.29 -2.23 -11.20
N PHE A 864 -34.40 -2.39 -12.52
CA PHE A 864 -35.36 -3.32 -13.13
C PHE A 864 -34.89 -3.84 -14.50
N THR A 865 -35.52 -4.89 -15.01
CA THR A 865 -35.45 -5.25 -16.44
C THR A 865 -36.80 -5.05 -17.11
N ILE A 866 -36.76 -4.75 -18.41
CA ILE A 866 -37.90 -4.65 -19.33
C ILE A 866 -37.82 -5.82 -20.31
N GLN A 867 -38.93 -6.54 -20.55
CA GLN A 867 -39.01 -7.56 -21.60
C GLN A 867 -39.70 -6.99 -22.85
N TYR A 868 -38.92 -6.58 -23.84
CA TYR A 868 -39.39 -5.88 -25.06
C TYR A 868 -38.83 -6.55 -26.32
N HIS A 869 -39.67 -6.78 -27.34
CA HIS A 869 -39.37 -7.54 -28.57
C HIS A 869 -38.59 -8.87 -28.40
N GLY A 870 -38.67 -9.51 -27.22
CA GLY A 870 -37.94 -10.74 -26.88
C GLY A 870 -36.55 -10.51 -26.26
N LEU A 871 -36.04 -9.27 -26.30
CA LEU A 871 -34.87 -8.83 -25.55
C LEU A 871 -35.23 -8.62 -24.07
N THR A 872 -34.21 -8.61 -23.21
CA THR A 872 -34.34 -8.26 -21.79
C THR A 872 -33.40 -7.09 -21.50
N ILE A 873 -33.96 -5.88 -21.46
CA ILE A 873 -33.22 -4.62 -21.36
C ILE A 873 -33.02 -4.30 -19.87
N PRO A 874 -31.78 -4.22 -19.35
CA PRO A 874 -31.49 -3.79 -17.98
C PRO A 874 -31.58 -2.26 -17.84
N CYS A 875 -32.36 -1.79 -16.86
CA CYS A 875 -32.72 -0.39 -16.70
C CYS A 875 -32.56 0.10 -15.24
N ALA A 876 -32.29 1.39 -15.09
CA ALA A 876 -32.37 2.11 -13.82
C ALA A 876 -33.34 3.29 -13.92
N LEU A 877 -34.22 3.46 -12.94
CA LEU A 877 -34.92 4.74 -12.73
C LEU A 877 -34.02 5.61 -11.85
N VAL A 878 -33.70 6.81 -12.33
CA VAL A 878 -32.79 7.74 -11.66
C VAL A 878 -33.43 9.10 -11.40
N THR A 879 -32.81 9.89 -10.52
CA THR A 879 -33.02 11.34 -10.39
C THR A 879 -31.69 12.06 -10.56
N TRP A 880 -31.68 13.15 -11.34
CA TRP A 880 -30.46 13.82 -11.79
C TRP A 880 -29.95 14.91 -10.84
N PHE A 881 -28.67 15.26 -11.00
CA PHE A 881 -28.05 16.42 -10.37
C PHE A 881 -27.13 17.17 -11.34
N SER A 882 -27.55 18.35 -11.80
CA SER A 882 -26.75 19.25 -12.64
C SER A 882 -25.68 20.00 -11.86
N THR A 883 -24.59 20.39 -12.53
CA THR A 883 -23.53 21.26 -12.00
C THR A 883 -24.05 22.64 -11.58
N PHE A 884 -23.52 23.18 -10.48
CA PHE A 884 -23.83 24.54 -10.03
C PHE A 884 -22.98 25.62 -10.75
N GLN A 885 -21.76 25.27 -11.18
CA GLN A 885 -20.83 26.13 -11.93
C GLN A 885 -19.97 25.23 -12.83
N ASP A 886 -19.38 25.79 -13.89
CA ASP A 886 -18.53 25.08 -14.88
C ASP A 886 -17.11 24.74 -14.39
N ARG A 887 -16.92 24.79 -13.06
CA ARG A 887 -15.65 24.60 -12.34
C ARG A 887 -15.87 24.08 -10.91
N PRO A 888 -14.90 23.36 -10.33
CA PRO A 888 -14.89 23.00 -8.91
C PRO A 888 -14.92 24.22 -7.96
N CYS A 889 -15.32 23.97 -6.72
CA CYS A 889 -15.23 24.93 -5.62
C CYS A 889 -13.75 25.33 -5.36
N GLU A 890 -13.47 26.64 -5.36
CA GLU A 890 -12.11 27.19 -5.19
C GLU A 890 -11.44 26.76 -3.87
N ASP A 891 -12.26 26.62 -2.81
CA ASP A 891 -11.79 26.25 -1.47
C ASP A 891 -11.60 24.73 -1.27
N THR A 892 -12.49 23.90 -1.82
CA THR A 892 -12.50 22.45 -1.53
C THR A 892 -11.97 21.56 -2.66
N GLY A 893 -11.85 22.08 -3.89
CA GLY A 893 -11.40 21.31 -5.06
C GLY A 893 -12.42 20.26 -5.56
N MET A 894 -13.66 20.27 -5.06
CA MET A 894 -14.74 19.38 -5.47
C MET A 894 -15.79 20.11 -6.31
N TRP A 895 -16.40 19.41 -7.28
CA TRP A 895 -17.58 19.91 -8.00
C TRP A 895 -18.77 20.06 -7.05
N ILE A 896 -19.61 21.06 -7.30
CA ILE A 896 -20.88 21.24 -6.59
C ILE A 896 -22.00 20.98 -7.59
N VAL A 897 -22.95 20.12 -7.22
CA VAL A 897 -24.16 19.80 -8.00
C VAL A 897 -25.42 20.14 -7.20
N LYS A 898 -26.55 20.27 -7.88
CA LYS A 898 -27.88 20.49 -7.29
C LYS A 898 -28.85 19.43 -7.78
N PRO A 899 -29.87 19.02 -7.00
CA PRO A 899 -30.96 18.20 -7.52
C PRO A 899 -31.66 18.92 -8.68
N ASP A 900 -31.94 18.19 -9.76
CA ASP A 900 -32.69 18.75 -10.89
C ASP A 900 -34.18 18.69 -10.58
N LEU A 901 -34.83 19.86 -10.70
CA LEU A 901 -36.23 20.06 -10.31
C LEU A 901 -37.07 20.47 -11.52
N ASP A 902 -38.26 19.87 -11.61
CA ASP A 902 -39.24 20.19 -12.62
C ASP A 902 -39.97 21.51 -12.32
N LYS A 903 -40.89 21.90 -13.22
CA LYS A 903 -41.75 23.09 -13.09
C LYS A 903 -42.66 23.11 -11.84
N ASN A 904 -42.82 21.99 -11.14
CA ASN A 904 -43.58 21.86 -9.90
C ASN A 904 -42.69 21.85 -8.64
N GLY A 905 -41.36 21.71 -8.81
CA GLY A 905 -40.39 21.53 -7.73
C GLY A 905 -40.20 20.07 -7.30
N GLU A 906 -40.72 19.09 -8.06
CA GLU A 906 -40.41 17.67 -7.87
C GLU A 906 -39.11 17.30 -8.60
N ARG A 907 -38.42 16.23 -8.18
CA ARG A 907 -37.16 15.83 -8.84
C ARG A 907 -37.42 15.24 -10.22
N VAL A 908 -36.68 15.73 -11.21
CA VAL A 908 -36.67 15.18 -12.57
C VAL A 908 -36.24 13.72 -12.51
N GLN A 909 -37.04 12.84 -13.13
CA GLN A 909 -36.84 11.39 -13.16
C GLN A 909 -36.67 10.94 -14.61
N ALA A 910 -35.71 10.03 -14.83
CA ALA A 910 -35.52 9.37 -16.13
C ALA A 910 -35.34 7.86 -15.94
N VAL A 911 -35.67 7.08 -16.97
CA VAL A 911 -35.24 5.68 -17.09
C VAL A 911 -34.04 5.67 -18.02
N ILE A 912 -32.93 5.08 -17.58
CA ILE A 912 -31.70 4.93 -18.37
C ILE A 912 -31.34 3.45 -18.53
N HIS A 913 -30.62 3.13 -19.62
CA HIS A 913 -29.99 1.83 -19.77
C HIS A 913 -28.93 1.61 -18.67
N LEU A 914 -28.78 0.37 -18.19
CA LEU A 914 -27.85 0.09 -17.10
C LEU A 914 -26.39 0.38 -17.47
N ASP A 915 -26.02 0.15 -18.73
CA ASP A 915 -24.66 0.31 -19.24
C ASP A 915 -24.20 1.78 -19.30
N ALA A 916 -25.12 2.75 -19.18
CA ALA A 916 -24.78 4.17 -19.05
C ALA A 916 -24.23 4.52 -17.65
N ILE A 917 -24.50 3.67 -16.64
CA ILE A 917 -23.94 3.80 -15.30
C ILE A 917 -22.54 3.20 -15.30
N LEU A 918 -21.56 3.96 -14.79
CA LEU A 918 -20.18 3.50 -14.70
C LEU A 918 -19.88 2.85 -13.34
N TRP A 919 -20.06 3.61 -12.25
CA TRP A 919 -19.91 3.16 -10.85
C TRP A 919 -20.60 4.15 -9.88
N GLY A 920 -20.51 3.89 -8.57
CA GLY A 920 -21.11 4.70 -7.52
C GLY A 920 -20.53 6.10 -7.38
N ALA A 921 -21.40 7.10 -7.22
CA ALA A 921 -21.04 8.45 -6.84
C ALA A 921 -21.38 8.70 -5.36
N HIS A 922 -20.60 9.55 -4.69
CA HIS A 922 -20.86 9.95 -3.32
C HIS A 922 -21.07 11.47 -3.25
N LEU A 923 -22.25 11.88 -2.77
CA LEU A 923 -22.66 13.27 -2.68
C LEU A 923 -22.75 13.70 -1.20
N ILE A 924 -22.04 14.75 -0.81
CA ILE A 924 -22.04 15.28 0.57
C ILE A 924 -22.70 16.66 0.59
N GLY A 925 -23.68 16.87 1.48
CA GLY A 925 -24.43 18.13 1.55
C GLY A 925 -23.55 19.36 1.79
N VAL A 926 -23.80 20.43 1.04
CA VAL A 926 -23.17 21.74 1.26
C VAL A 926 -23.93 22.48 2.37
N VAL A 927 -23.26 22.74 3.50
CA VAL A 927 -23.87 23.32 4.71
C VAL A 927 -23.59 24.83 4.86
N GLY A 928 -22.46 25.30 4.31
CA GLY A 928 -21.98 26.67 4.49
C GLY A 928 -21.71 27.00 5.96
N GLU A 929 -22.09 28.20 6.39
CA GLU A 929 -21.95 28.69 7.78
C GLU A 929 -23.05 28.18 8.73
N THR A 930 -24.02 27.38 8.24
CA THR A 930 -25.17 26.92 9.04
C THR A 930 -24.83 25.70 9.90
N MET A 931 -25.61 25.46 10.96
CA MET A 931 -25.46 24.32 11.86
C MET A 931 -26.47 23.22 11.49
N ILE A 932 -26.05 21.96 11.50
CA ILE A 932 -26.92 20.80 11.27
C ILE A 932 -27.75 20.49 12.54
N PRO A 933 -29.05 20.17 12.43
CA PRO A 933 -29.85 19.75 13.58
C PRO A 933 -29.28 18.50 14.26
N GLN A 934 -29.14 18.51 15.58
CA GLN A 934 -28.55 17.42 16.39
C GLN A 934 -29.20 16.03 16.19
N LYS A 935 -30.41 15.94 15.63
CA LYS A 935 -31.14 14.69 15.35
C LYS A 935 -31.24 14.34 13.86
N PHE A 936 -30.51 15.06 13.01
CA PHE A 936 -30.44 14.83 11.57
C PHE A 936 -29.78 13.48 11.27
N LYS A 937 -30.23 12.79 10.21
CA LYS A 937 -29.74 11.46 9.86
C LYS A 937 -29.11 11.45 8.48
N HIS A 938 -28.06 10.63 8.34
CA HIS A 938 -27.45 10.34 7.04
C HIS A 938 -28.44 9.80 5.98
N THR A 939 -29.51 9.13 6.41
CA THR A 939 -30.59 8.64 5.54
C THR A 939 -31.39 9.75 4.87
N ASP A 940 -31.43 10.92 5.50
CA ASP A 940 -32.28 12.05 5.10
C ASP A 940 -31.45 13.05 4.26
N SER A 941 -30.15 12.80 4.12
CA SER A 941 -29.16 13.76 3.64
C SER A 941 -29.21 13.99 2.14
N LEU A 942 -29.39 12.95 1.33
CA LEU A 942 -29.56 13.09 -0.13
C LEU A 942 -30.87 13.79 -0.53
N ASP A 943 -31.73 14.11 0.45
CA ASP A 943 -33.04 14.75 0.27
C ASP A 943 -33.14 16.15 0.91
N SER A 944 -32.22 16.53 1.81
CA SER A 944 -32.38 17.72 2.67
C SER A 944 -31.49 18.93 2.33
N PHE A 945 -30.51 18.83 1.42
CA PHE A 945 -29.63 19.95 1.07
C PHE A 945 -29.95 20.52 -0.32
N TYR A 946 -29.78 21.83 -0.47
CA TYR A 946 -29.99 22.53 -1.74
C TYR A 946 -28.91 22.21 -2.80
N SER A 947 -27.71 21.83 -2.33
CA SER A 947 -26.56 21.50 -3.19
C SER A 947 -25.62 20.54 -2.48
N TYR A 948 -24.82 19.81 -3.26
CA TYR A 948 -23.96 18.71 -2.79
C TYR A 948 -22.56 18.83 -3.40
N TYR A 949 -21.52 18.60 -2.61
CA TYR A 949 -20.19 18.30 -3.11
C TYR A 949 -20.17 16.89 -3.71
N VAL A 950 -19.66 16.76 -4.93
CA VAL A 950 -19.28 15.47 -5.52
C VAL A 950 -17.95 15.06 -4.91
N ASN A 951 -17.94 13.99 -4.11
CA ASN A 951 -16.79 13.63 -3.30
C ASN A 951 -15.77 12.77 -4.08
N LYS A 952 -14.70 13.41 -4.55
CA LYS A 952 -13.60 12.77 -5.27
C LYS A 952 -12.65 11.92 -4.43
N TYR A 953 -12.80 11.95 -3.11
CA TYR A 953 -11.91 11.27 -2.17
C TYR A 953 -12.50 9.96 -1.64
N THR A 954 -13.61 9.46 -2.21
CA THR A 954 -14.19 8.14 -1.85
C THR A 954 -13.19 7.00 -1.95
N ASP A 955 -12.32 7.05 -2.94
CA ASP A 955 -11.40 6.00 -3.37
C ASP A 955 -10.42 6.60 -4.40
N HIS A 956 -9.53 5.79 -4.96
CA HIS A 956 -8.58 6.27 -5.97
C HIS A 956 -9.13 6.39 -7.39
N HIS A 957 -10.11 5.58 -7.77
CA HIS A 957 -10.71 5.57 -9.09
C HIS A 957 -11.55 6.84 -9.32
N ALA A 958 -12.31 7.26 -8.31
CA ALA A 958 -13.01 8.55 -8.27
C ALA A 958 -12.04 9.76 -8.32
N HIS A 959 -10.85 9.68 -7.70
CA HIS A 959 -9.84 10.76 -7.78
C HIS A 959 -9.12 10.81 -9.13
N GLU A 960 -9.02 9.68 -9.84
CA GLU A 960 -8.24 9.57 -11.08
C GLU A 960 -9.06 9.73 -12.36
N ILE A 961 -10.33 9.32 -12.36
CA ILE A 961 -11.17 9.33 -13.58
C ILE A 961 -12.25 10.41 -13.53
N ALA A 962 -12.82 10.73 -12.36
CA ALA A 962 -13.91 11.70 -12.27
C ALA A 962 -13.45 13.15 -12.02
N PHE A 963 -12.15 13.45 -11.92
CA PHE A 963 -11.65 14.76 -11.44
C PHE A 963 -10.33 15.23 -12.05
#